data_AF-M2SDD0-F1
#
_entry.id   AF-M2SDD0-F1
#
_cell.length_a   1.000
_cell.length_b   1.000
_cell.length_c   1.000
_cell.angle_alpha   90.00
_cell.angle_beta   90.00
_cell.angle_gamma   90.00
#
_symmetry.space_group_name_H-M   'P 1'
#
loop_
_entity.id
_entity.type
_entity.pdbx_description
1 polymer ?
#
loop_
_entity_poly.entity_id
_entity_poly.type
_entity_poly.pdbx_seq_one_letter_code
_entity_poly.pdbx_strand_id
1 'polypeptide(L)'
;MTFFIIFISIILSFVHGSCWYVSNDNEIRWGISTNCGKFIGFTQYYDNKIDWFQFNSGCCGENKTYYKIYPGSNEAEKAVDFVLGTEIQTVWMYPSQPDKHFSIYLRNIKEGFVGIFKRSSIPVSGINNNIYVYNTPAVIIGNGYDRFYIRYQSYTNRPYLNLQIISTTTVMRELYVNKRNIQSGCSYAFNTNGNVNVYDAQSGCTFYEVCSKPNLKRYVMCKNETLSIKNDCRCYIPSTTSTASVINFGMVFPDCIYNSSLYDLTIFANQTIIKLDSTKGYQWNSFIFESRTLPLTIENNQLINLTGTTTLPNKRIIISNDVYFNKLIIPTVNFNMTHVFGEWDAIDIDVSQISTDSVLFIGYFKSSGIPNTIRVGCNNGNFTRYVKDTSTIDCQCIYSNDQYDLSDCEIVSKIYSNALNLILNNSIYDKENVYWNSTVIKYQNSLIKGSITSESCSIEQSITINGILQCNILTISGNSIISISEDGKLIVTNLIVEKQSTVTISSPINTNILIETINIYGSLLFDDSTNVISQSKTILNQNSQLKTINYASIKELQILGTSTLKSDSNIFISTLIQTTSRLNVDVKQIEINKGDLIFGSINVMNPIIISIFVSTIDIESIVNPLTDPNLMFITIDHSTTPLNIMRIPSIPNSISINFILNKYRKINLPSSNNINFICDKQAIVIGTGNDLICSVIGLTNKVCNPQPDNSYLDENGLHDYSCPGHSNSIVSTYLIIDSVNSYSFESDERYNLITLLRQATLYVSYHDLLIKSYTSFIIDGTLNSVLVESIGNSSSIIVTSLSPLLLFVDNSLGITILTNNAVVSSYGLCKTGLLSNTNSECKICRYLTKEDGECTDPIITIEHCELYIKNGLCERCEEGFFSTGNSCNECTSNCKICNSEKCFLCFDNYIVSGTKCIETSNCKYMNNGICLVCPPGKTQEPSMEKCSVNCPNGCDTCSSSDVCIHCSINNSYIKNNDQCELKQSTNQITNKQVIDCQDGFYLKEGSCVSCENDCSKCLYNDKTETIQCLECPEGKVIVNGKSCQPIESVGCKTSVNSKCIVCTEFDKYFDGSNCVSCGSNCSLCTVNGKCSLCDDSTYLKLDSTFDDGICQSTPTIENCKEFNKGRCAICSDGYFLNKNGSCDACYYPCKKCVKSADICYECNEGFSLQENSCISIIKSIENCKQTIPHSNDKCLKCEDGYYRDGILCRACIDNCKTCIKKNECSECIKNFYKILLMDVLQYLN
;
A
#
# COMPACT_ATOMS: atom_id res chain seq x y z
N MET A 1 32.90 -72.87 12.45
CA MET A 1 33.95 -72.51 13.43
C MET A 1 35.28 -72.45 12.68
N THR A 2 36.15 -71.44 12.78
CA THR A 2 35.98 -70.03 13.22
C THR A 2 37.27 -69.26 12.87
N PHE A 3 37.14 -68.02 12.38
CA PHE A 3 38.17 -66.95 12.42
C PHE A 3 39.50 -67.02 11.60
N PHE A 4 39.96 -65.79 11.28
CA PHE A 4 41.30 -65.31 10.90
C PHE A 4 41.90 -65.48 9.48
N ILE A 5 41.74 -64.39 8.70
CA ILE A 5 42.75 -63.60 7.94
C ILE A 5 44.18 -64.14 7.88
N ILE A 6 44.75 -64.23 6.66
CA ILE A 6 46.10 -63.70 6.31
C ILE A 6 46.04 -63.02 4.92
N PHE A 7 46.69 -61.85 4.81
CA PHE A 7 46.89 -61.05 3.61
C PHE A 7 48.19 -61.46 2.88
N ILE A 8 48.20 -61.56 1.54
CA ILE A 8 49.43 -61.43 0.73
C ILE A 8 49.17 -60.51 -0.47
N SER A 9 50.12 -59.61 -0.71
CA SER A 9 50.14 -58.57 -1.73
C SER A 9 50.46 -59.10 -3.14
N ILE A 10 49.81 -58.54 -4.16
CA ILE A 10 50.27 -58.61 -5.56
C ILE A 10 50.33 -57.17 -6.10
N ILE A 11 51.53 -56.80 -6.59
CA ILE A 11 51.80 -55.51 -7.24
C ILE A 11 51.53 -55.65 -8.74
N LEU A 12 50.77 -54.72 -9.31
CA LEU A 12 50.58 -54.56 -10.76
C LEU A 12 51.13 -53.20 -11.20
N SER A 13 52.13 -53.23 -12.08
CA SER A 13 52.80 -52.05 -12.62
C SER A 13 52.19 -51.62 -13.97
N PHE A 14 51.71 -50.37 -14.05
CA PHE A 14 51.22 -49.76 -15.29
C PHE A 14 52.31 -48.91 -15.96
N VAL A 15 52.79 -49.35 -17.14
CA VAL A 15 53.66 -48.54 -18.00
C VAL A 15 52.85 -47.39 -18.62
N HIS A 16 53.34 -46.15 -18.52
CA HIS A 16 52.71 -44.96 -19.11
C HIS A 16 53.46 -44.50 -20.37
N GLY A 17 52.73 -44.20 -21.45
CA GLY A 17 53.29 -43.64 -22.69
C GLY A 17 53.43 -42.11 -22.67
N SER A 18 54.14 -41.55 -23.67
CA SER A 18 54.27 -40.10 -23.85
C SER A 18 52.94 -39.44 -24.23
N CYS A 19 52.74 -38.20 -23.78
CA CYS A 19 51.46 -37.50 -23.81
C CYS A 19 51.64 -35.98 -23.83
N TRP A 20 50.54 -35.26 -24.05
CA TRP A 20 50.42 -33.85 -23.67
C TRP A 20 50.11 -33.71 -22.18
N TYR A 21 50.78 -32.76 -21.53
CA TYR A 21 50.54 -32.39 -20.13
C TYR A 21 50.83 -30.90 -19.91
N VAL A 22 50.31 -30.35 -18.81
CA VAL A 22 50.61 -28.97 -18.37
C VAL A 22 51.71 -29.00 -17.31
N SER A 23 52.68 -28.10 -17.45
CA SER A 23 53.70 -27.78 -16.44
C SER A 23 53.60 -26.30 -16.06
N ASN A 24 53.95 -25.96 -14.82
CA ASN A 24 53.95 -24.57 -14.32
C ASN A 24 52.59 -23.86 -14.51
N ASP A 25 51.50 -24.62 -14.46
CA ASP A 25 50.09 -24.24 -14.69
C ASP A 25 49.72 -23.66 -16.06
N ASN A 26 50.69 -23.22 -16.88
CA ASN A 26 50.44 -22.54 -18.15
C ASN A 26 51.36 -22.93 -19.32
N GLU A 27 52.25 -23.92 -19.15
CA GLU A 27 53.13 -24.40 -20.22
C GLU A 27 52.69 -25.80 -20.67
N ILE A 28 52.11 -25.88 -21.86
CA ILE A 28 51.64 -27.11 -22.51
C ILE A 28 52.86 -27.79 -23.16
N ARG A 29 53.19 -28.99 -22.71
CA ARG A 29 54.40 -29.74 -23.11
C ARG A 29 54.06 -31.16 -23.55
N TRP A 30 54.88 -31.70 -24.46
CA TRP A 30 54.86 -33.11 -24.86
C TRP A 30 55.98 -33.89 -24.17
N GLY A 31 55.66 -35.03 -23.55
CA GLY A 31 56.64 -35.87 -22.84
C GLY A 31 55.99 -36.94 -21.96
N ILE A 32 56.76 -37.52 -21.04
CA ILE A 32 56.27 -38.49 -20.04
C ILE A 32 55.95 -37.74 -18.75
N SER A 33 54.72 -37.88 -18.22
CA SER A 33 54.27 -37.14 -17.03
C SER A 33 53.17 -37.89 -16.26
N THR A 34 53.11 -37.72 -14.94
CA THR A 34 51.99 -38.21 -14.10
C THR A 34 50.71 -37.38 -14.27
N ASN A 35 50.79 -36.26 -14.99
CA ASN A 35 49.67 -35.38 -15.34
C ASN A 35 49.25 -35.50 -16.81
N CYS A 36 49.56 -36.62 -17.48
CA CYS A 36 49.08 -36.91 -18.84
C CYS A 36 47.56 -36.72 -18.96
N GLY A 37 47.12 -36.00 -19.99
CA GLY A 37 45.70 -35.81 -20.30
C GLY A 37 44.92 -34.94 -19.32
N LYS A 38 45.55 -34.42 -18.26
CA LYS A 38 44.92 -33.50 -17.30
C LYS A 38 45.08 -32.07 -17.79
N PHE A 39 44.03 -31.56 -18.42
CA PHE A 39 43.96 -30.19 -18.93
C PHE A 39 42.93 -29.39 -18.14
N ILE A 40 43.28 -28.16 -17.79
CA ILE A 40 42.40 -27.14 -17.22
C ILE A 40 42.40 -26.00 -18.23
N GLY A 41 41.26 -25.36 -18.51
CA GLY A 41 41.16 -24.21 -19.42
C GLY A 41 41.28 -24.50 -20.92
N PHE A 42 41.58 -25.74 -21.33
CA PHE A 42 41.57 -26.15 -22.74
C PHE A 42 41.27 -27.64 -22.89
N THR A 43 40.82 -28.04 -24.08
CA THR A 43 40.80 -29.42 -24.54
C THR A 43 41.91 -29.65 -25.55
N GLN A 44 42.55 -30.82 -25.47
CA GLN A 44 43.49 -31.30 -26.48
C GLN A 44 42.94 -32.58 -27.09
N TYR A 45 42.93 -32.62 -28.42
CA TYR A 45 42.62 -33.82 -29.18
C TYR A 45 43.49 -33.91 -30.42
N TYR A 46 43.62 -35.13 -30.94
CA TYR A 46 44.35 -35.42 -32.17
C TYR A 46 43.35 -35.75 -33.27
N ASP A 47 43.40 -35.00 -34.37
CA ASP A 47 42.58 -35.25 -35.55
C ASP A 47 43.43 -35.05 -36.82
N ASN A 48 43.29 -35.95 -37.81
CA ASN A 48 43.89 -35.81 -39.14
C ASN A 48 45.39 -35.39 -39.17
N LYS A 49 46.21 -35.92 -38.25
CA LYS A 49 47.65 -35.58 -38.05
C LYS A 49 47.94 -34.19 -37.45
N ILE A 50 46.94 -33.56 -36.84
CA ILE A 50 47.04 -32.27 -36.15
C ILE A 50 46.70 -32.47 -34.67
N ASP A 51 47.56 -31.97 -33.77
CA ASP A 51 47.16 -31.72 -32.38
C ASP A 51 46.41 -30.39 -32.32
N TRP A 52 45.13 -30.46 -31.95
CA TRP A 52 44.29 -29.29 -31.72
C TRP A 52 44.34 -28.90 -30.24
N PHE A 53 44.60 -27.62 -29.98
CA PHE A 53 44.47 -26.98 -28.67
C PHE A 53 43.29 -26.02 -28.75
N GLN A 54 42.17 -26.43 -28.18
CA GLN A 54 40.95 -25.65 -28.17
C GLN A 54 40.76 -25.05 -26.77
N PHE A 55 40.97 -23.75 -26.65
CA PHE A 55 40.92 -23.02 -25.39
C PHE A 55 39.48 -22.70 -24.99
N ASN A 56 39.14 -23.00 -23.74
CA ASN A 56 37.80 -22.87 -23.16
C ASN A 56 37.82 -21.75 -22.09
N SER A 57 36.80 -21.70 -21.23
CA SER A 57 36.78 -20.90 -20.01
C SER A 57 37.63 -21.54 -18.90
N GLY A 58 38.10 -20.75 -17.93
CA GLY A 58 38.87 -21.24 -16.77
C GLY A 58 40.36 -21.49 -17.06
N CYS A 59 41.07 -20.46 -17.53
CA CYS A 59 42.51 -20.52 -17.84
C CYS A 59 43.38 -20.77 -16.60
N CYS A 60 44.52 -21.46 -16.79
CA CYS A 60 45.73 -21.55 -15.95
C CYS A 60 45.63 -21.19 -14.45
N GLY A 61 46.12 -22.10 -13.58
CA GLY A 61 46.36 -21.79 -12.17
C GLY A 61 47.10 -20.46 -11.93
N GLU A 62 46.68 -19.73 -10.89
CA GLU A 62 47.13 -18.38 -10.50
C GLU A 62 46.64 -17.21 -11.41
N ASN A 63 45.39 -17.22 -11.87
CA ASN A 63 44.75 -16.10 -12.61
C ASN A 63 45.48 -15.67 -13.91
N LYS A 64 46.33 -16.53 -14.49
CA LYS A 64 47.09 -16.21 -15.71
C LYS A 64 46.15 -16.31 -16.91
N THR A 65 46.12 -15.31 -17.79
CA THR A 65 45.27 -15.28 -19.00
C THR A 65 46.00 -15.78 -20.27
N TYR A 66 47.05 -16.58 -20.11
CA TYR A 66 47.93 -16.97 -21.22
C TYR A 66 48.51 -18.38 -21.10
N TYR A 67 48.72 -19.02 -22.26
CA TYR A 67 49.42 -20.31 -22.39
C TYR A 67 50.68 -20.20 -23.25
N LYS A 68 51.62 -21.13 -23.04
CA LYS A 68 52.76 -21.38 -23.92
C LYS A 68 52.74 -22.83 -24.41
N ILE A 69 52.85 -23.03 -25.72
CA ILE A 69 52.82 -24.36 -26.34
C ILE A 69 54.24 -24.75 -26.79
N TYR A 70 54.80 -25.77 -26.15
CA TYR A 70 56.12 -26.33 -26.42
C TYR A 70 55.99 -27.77 -26.96
N PRO A 71 56.00 -27.96 -28.28
CA PRO A 71 55.73 -29.26 -28.89
C PRO A 71 56.86 -30.29 -28.77
N GLY A 72 58.08 -29.87 -28.42
CA GLY A 72 59.21 -30.78 -28.24
C GLY A 72 59.49 -31.62 -29.49
N SER A 73 59.48 -32.95 -29.31
CA SER A 73 59.69 -33.95 -30.35
C SER A 73 58.40 -34.46 -31.03
N ASN A 74 57.22 -33.91 -30.72
CA ASN A 74 55.98 -34.33 -31.37
C ASN A 74 55.90 -33.80 -32.82
N GLU A 75 55.85 -34.73 -33.78
CA GLU A 75 55.90 -34.46 -35.22
C GLU A 75 54.55 -34.09 -35.88
N ALA A 76 53.44 -34.12 -35.14
CA ALA A 76 52.14 -33.70 -35.69
C ALA A 76 52.11 -32.18 -35.93
N GLU A 77 51.22 -31.71 -36.79
CA GLU A 77 51.00 -30.25 -36.93
C GLU A 77 50.24 -29.71 -35.71
N LYS A 78 50.23 -28.38 -35.52
CA LYS A 78 49.64 -27.74 -34.34
C LYS A 78 48.60 -26.70 -34.75
N ALA A 79 47.39 -26.81 -34.21
CA ALA A 79 46.31 -25.86 -34.43
C ALA A 79 45.79 -25.30 -33.10
N VAL A 80 45.61 -23.98 -33.02
CA VAL A 80 45.03 -23.28 -31.88
C VAL A 80 43.68 -22.70 -32.27
N ASP A 81 42.69 -22.96 -31.43
CA ASP A 81 41.31 -22.51 -31.58
C ASP A 81 40.74 -22.07 -30.22
N PHE A 82 39.63 -21.35 -30.24
CA PHE A 82 38.99 -20.81 -29.03
C PHE A 82 37.48 -21.07 -29.05
N VAL A 83 36.94 -21.50 -27.92
CA VAL A 83 35.51 -21.68 -27.70
C VAL A 83 34.90 -20.38 -27.21
N LEU A 84 33.60 -20.20 -27.49
CA LEU A 84 32.81 -19.08 -26.96
C LEU A 84 32.94 -19.02 -25.43
N GLY A 85 33.25 -17.83 -24.90
CA GLY A 85 33.49 -17.62 -23.46
C GLY A 85 34.92 -17.93 -22.99
N THR A 86 35.89 -18.08 -23.89
CA THR A 86 37.29 -18.18 -23.48
C THR A 86 37.78 -16.89 -22.80
N GLU A 87 38.69 -17.04 -21.83
CA GLU A 87 39.33 -15.91 -21.14
C GLU A 87 40.77 -15.64 -21.60
N ILE A 88 41.27 -16.43 -22.56
CA ILE A 88 42.65 -16.30 -23.05
C ILE A 88 42.85 -14.95 -23.75
N GLN A 89 43.83 -14.20 -23.24
CA GLN A 89 44.29 -12.95 -23.82
C GLN A 89 45.63 -13.11 -24.55
N THR A 90 46.41 -14.17 -24.31
CA THR A 90 47.68 -14.36 -25.02
C THR A 90 48.03 -15.84 -25.22
N VAL A 91 48.53 -16.20 -26.40
CA VAL A 91 49.08 -17.56 -26.66
C VAL A 91 50.47 -17.44 -27.28
N TRP A 92 51.44 -18.11 -26.65
CA TRP A 92 52.80 -18.24 -27.16
C TRP A 92 52.96 -19.56 -27.89
N MET A 93 53.29 -19.50 -29.17
CA MET A 93 53.49 -20.65 -30.04
C MET A 93 54.99 -20.77 -30.36
N TYR A 94 55.56 -21.93 -30.06
CA TYR A 94 56.97 -22.25 -30.33
C TYR A 94 57.06 -23.38 -31.38
N PRO A 95 57.00 -23.10 -32.70
CA PRO A 95 57.19 -24.12 -33.71
C PRO A 95 58.62 -24.67 -33.63
N SER A 96 58.78 -25.94 -33.24
CA SER A 96 60.11 -26.57 -33.01
C SER A 96 60.72 -27.16 -34.29
N GLN A 97 59.90 -27.59 -35.24
CA GLN A 97 60.35 -28.22 -36.49
C GLN A 97 60.20 -27.26 -37.70
N PRO A 98 61.21 -27.18 -38.59
CA PRO A 98 61.25 -26.19 -39.67
C PRO A 98 60.32 -26.53 -40.85
N ASP A 99 59.92 -27.79 -41.00
CA ASP A 99 59.01 -28.31 -42.04
C ASP A 99 57.53 -28.34 -41.59
N LYS A 100 57.25 -28.09 -40.31
CA LYS A 100 55.88 -28.06 -39.76
C LYS A 100 55.34 -26.64 -39.62
N HIS A 101 54.05 -26.49 -39.90
CA HIS A 101 53.35 -25.23 -39.76
C HIS A 101 52.49 -25.16 -38.49
N PHE A 102 52.20 -23.94 -38.04
CA PHE A 102 51.34 -23.66 -36.90
C PHE A 102 50.15 -22.83 -37.39
N SER A 103 48.93 -23.23 -37.06
CA SER A 103 47.70 -22.54 -37.46
C SER A 103 46.98 -21.95 -36.24
N ILE A 104 46.58 -20.68 -36.31
CA ILE A 104 45.76 -20.02 -35.28
C ILE A 104 44.44 -19.53 -35.86
N TYR A 105 43.33 -19.92 -35.25
CA TYR A 105 41.97 -19.54 -35.63
C TYR A 105 41.45 -18.47 -34.66
N LEU A 106 41.45 -17.21 -35.07
CA LEU A 106 41.03 -16.05 -34.25
C LEU A 106 39.50 -15.89 -34.23
N ARG A 107 38.76 -17.00 -34.09
CA ARG A 107 37.32 -17.00 -33.78
C ARG A 107 37.15 -17.06 -32.28
N ASN A 108 36.10 -16.43 -31.75
CA ASN A 108 35.76 -16.40 -30.31
C ASN A 108 36.85 -15.88 -29.36
N ILE A 109 37.99 -15.36 -29.86
CA ILE A 109 39.04 -14.76 -29.03
C ILE A 109 38.48 -13.61 -28.18
N LYS A 110 39.06 -13.42 -26.99
CA LYS A 110 38.77 -12.25 -26.15
C LYS A 110 39.31 -10.99 -26.82
N GLU A 111 38.58 -9.89 -26.68
CA GLU A 111 39.01 -8.62 -27.27
C GLU A 111 40.35 -8.16 -26.66
N GLY A 112 41.28 -7.70 -27.51
CA GLY A 112 42.65 -7.39 -27.09
C GLY A 112 43.61 -8.60 -27.07
N PHE A 113 43.20 -9.73 -27.65
CA PHE A 113 44.04 -10.93 -27.79
C PHE A 113 45.40 -10.66 -28.46
N VAL A 114 46.46 -11.29 -27.94
CA VAL A 114 47.83 -11.22 -28.44
C VAL A 114 48.35 -12.62 -28.82
N GLY A 115 48.52 -12.89 -30.11
CA GLY A 115 49.16 -14.13 -30.59
C GLY A 115 50.66 -13.93 -30.77
N ILE A 116 51.49 -14.69 -30.05
CA ILE A 116 52.96 -14.53 -30.07
C ILE A 116 53.60 -15.76 -30.70
N PHE A 117 54.32 -15.58 -31.82
CA PHE A 117 55.10 -16.63 -32.47
C PHE A 117 56.58 -16.47 -32.15
N LYS A 118 57.23 -17.58 -31.75
CA LYS A 118 58.67 -17.65 -31.48
C LYS A 118 59.28 -18.92 -32.09
N ARG A 119 59.48 -18.89 -33.40
CA ARG A 119 60.22 -19.94 -34.13
C ARG A 119 61.73 -19.79 -33.94
N SER A 120 62.43 -20.92 -33.82
CA SER A 120 63.89 -20.99 -33.56
C SER A 120 64.77 -20.96 -34.82
N SER A 121 64.20 -21.24 -35.99
CA SER A 121 64.88 -21.29 -37.29
C SER A 121 63.95 -20.85 -38.42
N ILE A 122 64.50 -20.49 -39.58
CA ILE A 122 63.69 -20.11 -40.75
C ILE A 122 62.94 -21.35 -41.26
N PRO A 123 61.62 -21.27 -41.53
CA PRO A 123 60.85 -22.40 -42.05
C PRO A 123 61.31 -22.80 -43.46
N VAL A 124 61.13 -24.07 -43.82
CA VAL A 124 61.42 -24.59 -45.17
C VAL A 124 60.52 -23.90 -46.21
N SER A 125 61.00 -23.73 -47.43
CA SER A 125 60.26 -23.06 -48.51
C SER A 125 58.86 -23.67 -48.71
N GLY A 126 57.84 -22.81 -48.76
CA GLY A 126 56.42 -23.19 -48.85
C GLY A 126 55.69 -23.32 -47.51
N ILE A 127 56.40 -23.33 -46.37
CA ILE A 127 55.80 -23.45 -45.03
C ILE A 127 55.52 -22.07 -44.42
N ASN A 128 54.24 -21.79 -44.14
CA ASN A 128 53.76 -20.54 -43.55
C ASN A 128 52.96 -20.81 -42.27
N ASN A 129 53.14 -19.99 -41.24
CA ASN A 129 52.21 -19.97 -40.10
C ASN A 129 50.89 -19.31 -40.56
N ASN A 130 49.76 -19.96 -40.31
CA ASN A 130 48.46 -19.51 -40.84
C ASN A 130 47.67 -18.75 -39.76
N ILE A 131 47.26 -17.51 -40.06
CA ILE A 131 46.45 -16.68 -39.16
C ILE A 131 45.06 -16.53 -39.78
N TYR A 132 44.07 -17.25 -39.25
CA TYR A 132 42.69 -17.14 -39.73
C TYR A 132 41.96 -16.05 -38.94
N VAL A 133 41.66 -14.92 -39.60
CA VAL A 133 41.07 -13.73 -38.97
C VAL A 133 39.55 -13.72 -39.18
N TYR A 134 38.80 -13.52 -38.11
CA TYR A 134 37.34 -13.47 -38.10
C TYR A 134 36.85 -12.04 -37.84
N ASN A 135 36.07 -11.81 -36.78
CA ASN A 135 35.37 -10.53 -36.52
C ASN A 135 35.90 -9.75 -35.30
N THR A 136 36.81 -10.33 -34.51
CA THR A 136 37.35 -9.72 -33.28
C THR A 136 38.73 -9.09 -33.54
N PRO A 137 39.06 -7.92 -32.96
CA PRO A 137 40.39 -7.32 -33.07
C PRO A 137 41.47 -8.15 -32.38
N ALA A 138 42.68 -8.14 -32.95
CA ALA A 138 43.83 -8.88 -32.44
C ALA A 138 45.16 -8.16 -32.67
N VAL A 139 46.14 -8.47 -31.83
CA VAL A 139 47.55 -8.15 -32.05
C VAL A 139 48.29 -9.46 -32.33
N ILE A 140 49.13 -9.49 -33.37
CA ILE A 140 50.02 -10.63 -33.63
C ILE A 140 51.47 -10.15 -33.57
N ILE A 141 52.29 -10.85 -32.78
CA ILE A 141 53.69 -10.54 -32.54
C ILE A 141 54.57 -11.67 -33.07
N GLY A 142 55.46 -11.33 -34.02
CA GLY A 142 56.48 -12.24 -34.54
C GLY A 142 57.90 -11.83 -34.15
N ASN A 143 58.81 -12.79 -34.03
CA ASN A 143 60.23 -12.54 -33.73
C ASN A 143 61.10 -12.22 -34.96
N GLY A 144 60.51 -12.23 -36.16
CA GLY A 144 61.17 -11.95 -37.43
C GLY A 144 61.64 -13.16 -38.24
N TYR A 145 61.64 -14.38 -37.67
CA TYR A 145 61.91 -15.62 -38.43
C TYR A 145 60.63 -16.28 -39.01
N ASP A 146 59.47 -15.84 -38.55
CA ASP A 146 58.18 -16.34 -39.00
C ASP A 146 57.75 -15.77 -40.37
N ARG A 147 57.23 -16.64 -41.24
CA ARG A 147 56.44 -16.25 -42.42
C ARG A 147 54.96 -16.42 -42.09
N PHE A 148 54.15 -15.41 -42.38
CA PHE A 148 52.74 -15.39 -42.03
C PHE A 148 51.85 -15.39 -43.26
N TYR A 149 50.80 -16.20 -43.21
CA TYR A 149 49.71 -16.15 -44.18
C TYR A 149 48.40 -15.79 -43.46
N ILE A 150 47.98 -14.53 -43.61
CA ILE A 150 46.72 -14.00 -43.09
C ILE A 150 45.58 -14.43 -43.99
N ARG A 151 44.55 -15.02 -43.38
CA ARG A 151 43.37 -15.57 -44.03
C ARG A 151 42.10 -15.01 -43.41
N TYR A 152 41.57 -13.93 -43.97
CA TYR A 152 40.27 -13.40 -43.57
C TYR A 152 39.16 -14.38 -43.92
N GLN A 153 38.26 -14.61 -42.96
CA GLN A 153 37.10 -15.50 -43.09
C GLN A 153 35.77 -14.75 -43.22
N SER A 154 35.69 -13.50 -42.73
CA SER A 154 34.49 -12.65 -42.84
C SER A 154 34.30 -12.09 -44.25
N TYR A 155 33.05 -11.72 -44.59
CA TYR A 155 32.70 -11.14 -45.90
C TYR A 155 32.56 -9.62 -45.89
N THR A 156 32.19 -9.04 -44.75
CA THR A 156 31.76 -7.63 -44.65
C THR A 156 32.55 -6.81 -43.63
N ASN A 157 33.14 -7.44 -42.61
CA ASN A 157 33.85 -6.74 -41.54
C ASN A 157 35.35 -7.05 -41.53
N ARG A 158 36.17 -6.01 -41.33
CA ARG A 158 37.63 -6.07 -41.19
C ARG A 158 37.97 -5.58 -39.78
N PRO A 159 38.16 -6.46 -38.78
CA PRO A 159 38.51 -6.02 -37.43
C PRO A 159 39.90 -5.40 -37.39
N TYR A 160 40.17 -4.57 -36.37
CA TYR A 160 41.50 -4.01 -36.12
C TYR A 160 42.52 -5.13 -35.91
N LEU A 161 43.53 -5.20 -36.78
CA LEU A 161 44.61 -6.18 -36.72
C LEU A 161 45.94 -5.43 -36.69
N ASN A 162 46.68 -5.53 -35.59
CA ASN A 162 48.01 -4.94 -35.48
C ASN A 162 49.11 -6.02 -35.55
N LEU A 163 49.91 -5.97 -36.61
CA LEU A 163 51.05 -6.85 -36.83
C LEU A 163 52.32 -6.17 -36.30
N GLN A 164 52.72 -6.52 -35.09
CA GLN A 164 53.95 -6.03 -34.48
C GLN A 164 55.07 -7.04 -34.74
N ILE A 165 56.25 -6.58 -35.16
CA ILE A 165 57.35 -7.50 -35.45
C ILE A 165 58.64 -7.01 -34.81
N ILE A 166 59.01 -7.67 -33.71
CA ILE A 166 60.15 -7.32 -32.86
C ILE A 166 61.36 -8.08 -33.40
N SER A 167 62.31 -7.39 -34.04
CA SER A 167 63.51 -7.99 -34.64
C SER A 167 64.75 -7.81 -33.75
N THR A 168 65.63 -8.81 -33.79
CA THR A 168 67.06 -8.69 -33.45
C THR A 168 67.98 -8.90 -34.67
N THR A 169 67.43 -9.13 -35.88
CA THR A 169 68.18 -9.38 -37.13
C THR A 169 67.51 -8.76 -38.37
N THR A 170 68.31 -8.49 -39.41
CA THR A 170 67.92 -7.72 -40.62
C THR A 170 67.24 -8.55 -41.72
N VAL A 171 66.70 -9.74 -41.41
CA VAL A 171 66.11 -10.63 -42.42
C VAL A 171 64.76 -10.08 -42.92
N MET A 172 64.58 -10.08 -44.24
CA MET A 172 63.35 -9.61 -44.91
C MET A 172 62.13 -10.45 -44.55
N ARG A 173 61.03 -9.77 -44.22
CA ARG A 173 59.79 -10.37 -43.70
C ARG A 173 58.74 -10.47 -44.80
N GLU A 174 58.24 -11.67 -45.04
CA GLU A 174 57.22 -11.96 -46.04
C GLU A 174 55.86 -12.12 -45.36
N LEU A 175 54.90 -11.27 -45.77
CA LEU A 175 53.52 -11.36 -45.33
C LEU A 175 52.62 -11.69 -46.53
N TYR A 176 51.95 -12.83 -46.47
CA TYR A 176 50.97 -13.24 -47.47
C TYR A 176 49.55 -12.98 -46.95
N VAL A 177 48.66 -12.45 -47.80
CA VAL A 177 47.26 -12.18 -47.45
C VAL A 177 46.35 -12.78 -48.52
N ASN A 178 45.23 -13.40 -48.11
CA ASN A 178 44.31 -14.06 -49.04
C ASN A 178 43.32 -13.10 -49.72
N LYS A 179 42.91 -13.46 -50.94
CA LYS A 179 41.95 -12.71 -51.77
C LYS A 179 40.47 -12.89 -51.40
N ARG A 180 40.12 -13.81 -50.48
CA ARG A 180 38.70 -14.10 -50.16
C ARG A 180 37.99 -12.79 -49.75
N ASN A 181 36.85 -12.56 -50.41
CA ASN A 181 35.81 -11.62 -49.99
C ASN A 181 36.24 -10.15 -49.99
N ILE A 182 36.77 -9.68 -51.13
CA ILE A 182 36.92 -8.25 -51.43
C ILE A 182 35.95 -7.90 -52.57
N GLN A 183 35.01 -6.97 -52.31
CA GLN A 183 34.15 -6.37 -53.33
C GLN A 183 34.96 -5.34 -54.16
N SER A 184 34.32 -4.56 -55.04
CA SER A 184 34.96 -3.35 -55.60
C SER A 184 35.28 -2.35 -54.47
N GLY A 185 36.31 -1.52 -54.63
CA GLY A 185 36.78 -0.59 -53.61
C GLY A 185 38.07 -0.99 -52.89
N CYS A 186 38.40 -0.15 -51.91
CA CYS A 186 39.47 -0.35 -50.94
C CYS A 186 38.90 -0.66 -49.55
N SER A 187 39.59 -1.50 -48.77
CA SER A 187 39.20 -1.82 -47.40
C SER A 187 40.40 -1.83 -46.46
N TYR A 188 40.19 -1.55 -45.17
CA TYR A 188 41.20 -1.71 -44.13
C TYR A 188 41.84 -3.11 -44.21
N ALA A 189 43.18 -3.15 -44.21
CA ALA A 189 43.95 -4.39 -44.25
C ALA A 189 44.52 -4.74 -42.87
N PHE A 190 45.41 -3.92 -42.33
CA PHE A 190 46.03 -4.07 -41.00
C PHE A 190 46.82 -2.81 -40.63
N ASN A 191 47.18 -2.69 -39.36
CA ASN A 191 48.23 -1.77 -38.90
C ASN A 191 49.54 -2.55 -38.66
N THR A 192 50.68 -1.87 -38.76
CA THR A 192 51.99 -2.43 -38.37
C THR A 192 52.96 -1.35 -37.88
N ASN A 193 53.99 -1.77 -37.16
CA ASN A 193 55.01 -0.92 -36.56
C ASN A 193 56.32 -0.83 -37.36
N GLY A 194 56.42 -1.45 -38.55
CA GLY A 194 57.65 -1.42 -39.34
C GLY A 194 57.46 -1.75 -40.82
N ASN A 195 58.56 -1.71 -41.58
CA ASN A 195 58.53 -2.05 -43.00
C ASN A 195 58.34 -3.57 -43.18
N VAL A 196 57.36 -3.95 -44.00
CA VAL A 196 56.99 -5.33 -44.32
C VAL A 196 56.78 -5.47 -45.82
N ASN A 197 57.23 -6.60 -46.41
CA ASN A 197 56.90 -6.91 -47.79
C ASN A 197 55.59 -7.69 -47.82
N VAL A 198 54.55 -7.06 -48.34
CA VAL A 198 53.21 -7.65 -48.45
C VAL A 198 53.04 -8.23 -49.84
N TYR A 199 52.82 -9.54 -49.92
CA TYR A 199 52.64 -10.29 -51.16
C TYR A 199 51.20 -10.80 -51.27
N ASP A 200 50.64 -10.73 -52.47
CA ASP A 200 49.37 -11.38 -52.81
C ASP A 200 49.60 -12.88 -53.01
N ALA A 201 48.85 -13.72 -52.30
CA ALA A 201 48.95 -15.17 -52.41
C ALA A 201 48.27 -15.74 -53.67
N GLN A 202 47.37 -14.99 -54.33
CA GLN A 202 46.67 -15.40 -55.56
C GLN A 202 46.26 -14.18 -56.42
N SER A 203 47.06 -13.90 -57.45
CA SER A 203 47.02 -12.71 -58.33
C SER A 203 45.70 -11.91 -58.42
N GLY A 204 45.74 -10.64 -57.99
CA GLY A 204 44.86 -9.57 -58.49
C GLY A 204 44.44 -8.49 -57.48
N CYS A 205 45.22 -8.21 -56.42
CA CYS A 205 44.97 -7.11 -55.49
C CYS A 205 46.24 -6.28 -55.20
N THR A 206 46.06 -5.01 -54.80
CA THR A 206 47.15 -4.06 -54.49
C THR A 206 47.01 -3.50 -53.08
N PHE A 207 48.12 -3.32 -52.36
CA PHE A 207 48.16 -2.74 -51.02
C PHE A 207 48.69 -1.30 -51.03
N TYR A 208 48.13 -0.44 -50.18
CA TYR A 208 48.56 0.95 -50.04
C TYR A 208 48.72 1.34 -48.55
N GLU A 209 49.78 2.10 -48.24
CA GLU A 209 49.95 2.81 -46.97
C GLU A 209 49.16 4.12 -47.04
N VAL A 210 48.22 4.35 -46.12
CA VAL A 210 47.25 5.48 -46.22
C VAL A 210 47.28 6.47 -45.06
N CYS A 211 47.91 6.12 -43.95
CA CYS A 211 48.21 7.04 -42.85
C CYS A 211 49.48 6.56 -42.14
N SER A 212 50.39 7.49 -41.87
CA SER A 212 51.64 7.24 -41.14
C SER A 212 51.72 8.21 -39.97
N LYS A 213 51.60 7.68 -38.75
CA LYS A 213 51.85 8.36 -37.47
C LYS A 213 53.09 7.72 -36.82
N PRO A 214 53.74 8.35 -35.83
CA PRO A 214 54.89 7.75 -35.15
C PRO A 214 54.58 6.33 -34.65
N ASN A 215 55.40 5.35 -35.04
CA ASN A 215 55.27 3.92 -34.72
C ASN A 215 53.96 3.21 -35.16
N LEU A 216 53.10 3.85 -35.98
CA LEU A 216 51.85 3.25 -36.46
C LEU A 216 51.59 3.61 -37.94
N LYS A 217 51.62 2.59 -38.80
CA LYS A 217 51.22 2.68 -40.21
C LYS A 217 49.90 1.96 -40.45
N ARG A 218 48.98 2.58 -41.19
CA ARG A 218 47.69 2.01 -41.62
C ARG A 218 47.78 1.57 -43.08
N TYR A 219 47.54 0.28 -43.35
CA TYR A 219 47.46 -0.26 -44.71
C TYR A 219 46.01 -0.58 -45.11
N VAL A 220 45.70 -0.35 -46.39
CA VAL A 220 44.45 -0.79 -47.04
C VAL A 220 44.78 -1.72 -48.22
N MET A 221 43.82 -2.56 -48.58
CA MET A 221 43.87 -3.45 -49.74
C MET A 221 42.78 -3.04 -50.71
N CYS A 222 43.13 -2.87 -51.99
CA CYS A 222 42.23 -2.46 -53.06
C CYS A 222 42.22 -3.52 -54.18
N LYS A 223 41.07 -3.72 -54.81
CA LYS A 223 40.87 -4.70 -55.88
C LYS A 223 40.56 -3.99 -57.20
N ASN A 224 41.41 -4.19 -58.20
CA ASN A 224 41.29 -3.60 -59.54
C ASN A 224 41.19 -2.05 -59.60
N GLU A 225 41.54 -1.34 -58.52
CA GLU A 225 41.42 0.12 -58.40
C GLU A 225 42.72 0.78 -57.96
N THR A 226 42.96 2.00 -58.45
CA THR A 226 44.03 2.89 -57.98
C THR A 226 43.50 3.85 -56.91
N LEU A 227 44.08 3.81 -55.72
CA LEU A 227 43.67 4.67 -54.61
C LEU A 227 43.85 6.17 -54.94
N SER A 228 42.77 6.96 -54.80
CA SER A 228 42.71 8.39 -55.16
C SER A 228 43.34 9.33 -54.12
N ILE A 229 43.28 8.98 -52.83
CA ILE A 229 43.82 9.80 -51.72
C ILE A 229 44.97 9.04 -51.05
N LYS A 230 46.16 9.66 -51.03
CA LYS A 230 47.28 9.25 -50.18
C LYS A 230 47.30 10.14 -48.93
N ASN A 231 47.54 9.57 -47.76
CA ASN A 231 47.57 10.25 -46.44
C ASN A 231 46.21 10.77 -45.89
N ASP A 232 45.17 9.93 -45.81
CA ASP A 232 43.98 10.25 -45.00
C ASP A 232 44.09 9.69 -43.57
N CYS A 233 44.33 10.60 -42.62
CA CYS A 233 44.41 10.33 -41.19
C CYS A 233 43.20 10.85 -40.41
N ARG A 234 42.10 11.27 -41.05
CA ARG A 234 40.93 11.81 -40.34
C ARG A 234 40.17 10.71 -39.60
N CYS A 235 39.54 11.08 -38.49
CA CYS A 235 38.58 10.25 -37.77
C CYS A 235 37.25 10.99 -37.64
N TYR A 236 36.21 10.35 -38.14
CA TYR A 236 34.82 10.82 -38.10
C TYR A 236 33.88 9.61 -38.09
N ILE A 237 32.67 9.84 -37.60
CA ILE A 237 31.57 8.86 -37.65
C ILE A 237 30.87 9.03 -39.02
N PRO A 238 30.86 8.01 -39.90
CA PRO A 238 30.31 8.12 -41.25
C PRO A 238 28.77 8.02 -41.27
N SER A 239 28.09 8.84 -40.46
CA SER A 239 26.62 8.94 -40.47
C SER A 239 26.13 9.89 -41.57
N THR A 240 25.07 9.47 -42.26
CA THR A 240 24.32 10.30 -43.22
C THR A 240 23.12 11.02 -42.58
N THR A 241 22.87 10.82 -41.28
CA THR A 241 21.79 11.46 -40.53
C THR A 241 22.32 12.53 -39.57
N SER A 242 21.43 13.29 -38.93
CA SER A 242 21.80 14.29 -37.92
C SER A 242 22.29 13.70 -36.60
N THR A 243 22.15 12.38 -36.39
CA THR A 243 22.65 11.65 -35.23
C THR A 243 23.81 10.75 -35.65
N ALA A 244 24.99 10.97 -35.08
CA ALA A 244 26.17 10.14 -35.35
C ALA A 244 26.55 9.36 -34.09
N SER A 245 26.43 8.04 -34.13
CA SER A 245 26.75 7.11 -33.04
C SER A 245 27.92 6.20 -33.43
N VAL A 246 28.87 6.02 -32.51
CA VAL A 246 30.05 5.18 -32.74
C VAL A 246 29.65 3.69 -32.81
N ILE A 247 28.69 3.25 -32.01
CA ILE A 247 28.14 1.87 -32.08
C ILE A 247 27.39 1.63 -33.39
N ASN A 248 26.53 2.56 -33.82
CA ASN A 248 25.62 2.32 -34.95
C ASN A 248 26.29 2.47 -36.32
N PHE A 249 27.22 3.42 -36.48
CA PHE A 249 27.87 3.72 -37.77
C PHE A 249 29.35 3.30 -37.80
N GLY A 250 29.92 2.91 -36.66
CA GLY A 250 31.35 2.70 -36.53
C GLY A 250 32.15 3.99 -36.69
N MET A 251 33.44 3.83 -36.95
CA MET A 251 34.33 4.90 -37.41
C MET A 251 34.80 4.60 -38.82
N VAL A 252 35.15 5.65 -39.58
CA VAL A 252 35.71 5.54 -40.95
C VAL A 252 36.85 4.52 -41.08
N PHE A 253 37.67 4.36 -40.03
CA PHE A 253 38.65 3.28 -39.90
C PHE A 253 38.58 2.68 -38.49
N PRO A 254 38.76 1.35 -38.33
CA PRO A 254 38.61 0.71 -37.02
C PRO A 254 39.64 1.22 -36.01
N ASP A 255 40.85 1.56 -36.44
CA ASP A 255 41.93 2.07 -35.59
C ASP A 255 41.69 3.49 -35.02
N CYS A 256 40.72 4.24 -35.55
CA CYS A 256 40.28 5.51 -34.95
C CYS A 256 39.75 5.35 -33.51
N ILE A 257 39.19 4.18 -33.16
CA ILE A 257 38.71 3.91 -31.80
C ILE A 257 39.88 3.50 -30.89
N TYR A 258 40.75 2.60 -31.36
CA TYR A 258 41.85 2.02 -30.58
C TYR A 258 43.05 2.95 -30.41
N ASN A 259 43.20 3.98 -31.26
CA ASN A 259 44.31 4.94 -31.23
C ASN A 259 43.80 6.40 -31.27
N SER A 260 42.61 6.65 -30.75
CA SER A 260 41.86 7.93 -30.81
C SER A 260 42.66 9.16 -30.39
N SER A 261 43.50 9.04 -29.36
CA SER A 261 44.35 10.14 -28.84
C SER A 261 45.37 10.69 -29.84
N LEU A 262 45.65 9.98 -30.94
CA LEU A 262 46.53 10.43 -32.01
C LEU A 262 45.80 11.23 -33.11
N TYR A 263 44.49 11.42 -32.99
CA TYR A 263 43.62 11.98 -34.02
C TYR A 263 42.66 13.04 -33.46
N ASP A 264 42.17 13.91 -34.34
CA ASP A 264 41.07 14.83 -34.06
C ASP A 264 39.74 14.18 -34.47
N LEU A 265 38.67 14.46 -33.70
CA LEU A 265 37.32 14.08 -34.09
C LEU A 265 36.69 15.23 -34.89
N THR A 266 36.39 14.98 -36.17
CA THR A 266 35.66 15.94 -37.01
C THR A 266 34.16 15.74 -36.85
N ILE A 267 33.45 16.82 -36.50
CA ILE A 267 32.00 16.86 -36.31
C ILE A 267 31.37 17.70 -37.43
N PHE A 268 30.60 17.05 -38.28
CA PHE A 268 30.00 17.68 -39.46
C PHE A 268 28.85 18.63 -39.10
N ALA A 269 28.61 19.65 -39.94
CA ALA A 269 27.65 20.72 -39.67
C ALA A 269 26.19 20.21 -39.53
N ASN A 270 25.85 19.14 -40.26
CA ASN A 270 24.53 18.50 -40.23
C ASN A 270 24.29 17.62 -38.99
N GLN A 271 25.34 17.26 -38.24
CA GLN A 271 25.23 16.43 -37.04
C GLN A 271 24.80 17.30 -35.85
N THR A 272 23.58 17.11 -35.35
CA THR A 272 23.05 17.81 -34.16
C THR A 272 23.18 16.97 -32.89
N ILE A 273 23.39 15.66 -33.02
CA ILE A 273 23.64 14.74 -31.89
C ILE A 273 24.85 13.87 -32.21
N ILE A 274 25.86 13.87 -31.33
CA ILE A 274 27.00 12.96 -31.38
C ILE A 274 26.94 12.04 -30.17
N LYS A 275 26.89 10.72 -30.38
CA LYS A 275 26.92 9.71 -29.33
C LYS A 275 28.30 9.02 -29.33
N LEU A 276 29.14 9.39 -28.36
CA LEU A 276 30.37 8.68 -28.00
C LEU A 276 30.00 7.53 -27.04
N ASP A 277 29.23 6.59 -27.59
CA ASP A 277 28.57 5.49 -26.89
C ASP A 277 29.44 4.22 -26.77
N SER A 278 30.57 4.16 -27.47
CA SER A 278 31.55 3.10 -27.36
C SER A 278 32.31 3.14 -26.02
N THR A 279 32.75 1.98 -25.53
CA THR A 279 33.62 1.85 -24.34
C THR A 279 35.06 2.33 -24.55
N LYS A 280 35.34 2.96 -25.71
CA LYS A 280 36.64 3.36 -26.25
C LYS A 280 36.45 4.59 -27.13
N GLY A 281 37.52 5.33 -27.42
CA GLY A 281 37.41 6.56 -28.20
C GLY A 281 36.97 7.76 -27.37
N TYR A 282 37.45 7.86 -26.12
CA TYR A 282 37.19 8.95 -25.18
C TYR A 282 38.36 9.93 -25.03
N GLN A 283 39.55 9.59 -25.57
CA GLN A 283 40.70 10.49 -25.65
C GLN A 283 40.83 11.00 -27.09
N TRP A 284 40.85 12.31 -27.29
CA TRP A 284 41.01 12.93 -28.60
C TRP A 284 42.01 14.07 -28.52
N ASN A 285 42.67 14.40 -29.63
CA ASN A 285 43.50 15.59 -29.68
C ASN A 285 42.63 16.86 -29.56
N SER A 286 41.62 17.01 -30.42
CA SER A 286 40.62 18.08 -30.31
C SER A 286 39.30 17.68 -30.95
N PHE A 287 38.25 18.47 -30.68
CA PHE A 287 37.01 18.46 -31.45
C PHE A 287 37.04 19.58 -32.49
N ILE A 288 36.86 19.22 -33.75
CA ILE A 288 36.79 20.15 -34.89
C ILE A 288 35.33 20.25 -35.32
N PHE A 289 34.71 21.39 -35.06
CA PHE A 289 33.33 21.69 -35.45
C PHE A 289 33.30 22.40 -36.80
N GLU A 290 32.52 21.88 -37.75
CA GLU A 290 32.14 22.66 -38.94
C GLU A 290 31.16 23.79 -38.58
N SER A 291 31.10 24.82 -39.43
CA SER A 291 30.21 25.98 -39.25
C SER A 291 28.73 25.55 -39.25
N ARG A 292 27.98 25.92 -38.21
CA ARG A 292 26.62 25.40 -37.97
C ARG A 292 25.59 26.47 -37.60
N THR A 293 24.34 26.21 -37.97
CA THR A 293 23.17 27.06 -37.68
C THR A 293 22.32 26.54 -36.50
N LEU A 294 22.39 25.23 -36.24
CA LEU A 294 21.66 24.50 -35.20
C LEU A 294 22.54 24.22 -33.96
N PRO A 295 21.93 24.00 -32.77
CA PRO A 295 22.66 23.54 -31.59
C PRO A 295 23.21 22.12 -31.77
N LEU A 296 24.15 21.75 -30.89
CA LEU A 296 24.78 20.42 -30.84
C LEU A 296 24.65 19.83 -29.44
N THR A 297 24.26 18.56 -29.35
CA THR A 297 24.41 17.73 -28.14
C THR A 297 25.50 16.69 -28.37
N ILE A 298 26.44 16.58 -27.43
CA ILE A 298 27.41 15.48 -27.35
C ILE A 298 27.03 14.63 -26.14
N GLU A 299 26.62 13.40 -26.40
CA GLU A 299 26.36 12.37 -25.41
C GLU A 299 27.60 11.48 -25.28
N ASN A 300 28.10 11.29 -24.06
CA ASN A 300 29.31 10.52 -23.78
C ASN A 300 29.14 9.69 -22.51
N ASN A 301 29.54 8.42 -22.52
CA ASN A 301 29.42 7.52 -21.36
C ASN A 301 30.67 7.52 -20.47
N GLN A 302 31.70 8.29 -20.84
CA GLN A 302 33.01 8.36 -20.19
C GLN A 302 33.58 9.79 -20.33
N LEU A 303 34.51 10.15 -19.44
CA LEU A 303 35.24 11.42 -19.49
C LEU A 303 35.89 11.63 -20.88
N ILE A 304 35.45 12.67 -21.58
CA ILE A 304 36.11 13.13 -22.81
C ILE A 304 37.38 13.88 -22.39
N ASN A 305 38.55 13.41 -22.80
CA ASN A 305 39.81 14.11 -22.59
C ASN A 305 40.28 14.71 -23.93
N LEU A 306 40.29 16.05 -24.01
CA LEU A 306 40.75 16.83 -25.16
C LEU A 306 42.14 17.40 -24.86
N THR A 307 43.18 16.76 -25.42
CA THR A 307 44.59 17.07 -25.09
C THR A 307 45.14 18.33 -25.79
N GLY A 308 44.41 18.89 -26.75
CA GLY A 308 44.74 20.08 -27.51
C GLY A 308 43.77 21.24 -27.27
N THR A 309 43.75 22.21 -28.19
CA THR A 309 42.89 23.40 -28.10
C THR A 309 41.53 23.15 -28.74
N THR A 310 40.44 23.47 -28.06
CA THR A 310 39.07 23.38 -28.58
C THR A 310 38.39 24.75 -28.58
N THR A 311 37.80 25.14 -29.71
CA THR A 311 37.07 26.41 -29.87
C THR A 311 35.57 26.13 -30.00
N LEU A 312 34.74 26.81 -29.20
CA LEU A 312 33.28 26.63 -29.29
C LEU A 312 32.70 27.34 -30.54
N PRO A 313 31.68 26.76 -31.19
CA PRO A 313 30.97 27.41 -32.29
C PRO A 313 30.02 28.49 -31.76
N ASN A 314 29.53 29.33 -32.67
CA ASN A 314 28.51 30.38 -32.44
C ASN A 314 27.08 29.83 -32.20
N LYS A 315 26.96 28.63 -31.61
CA LYS A 315 25.69 27.95 -31.28
C LYS A 315 25.85 27.17 -29.99
N ARG A 316 24.73 27.04 -29.25
CA ARG A 316 24.67 26.25 -28.02
C ARG A 316 25.26 24.85 -28.27
N ILE A 317 26.23 24.49 -27.43
CA ILE A 317 26.68 23.11 -27.24
C ILE A 317 26.15 22.65 -25.89
N ILE A 318 25.68 21.40 -25.85
CA ILE A 318 25.43 20.63 -24.64
C ILE A 318 26.43 19.47 -24.66
N ILE A 319 27.26 19.32 -23.63
CA ILE A 319 28.06 18.10 -23.40
C ILE A 319 27.50 17.44 -22.15
N SER A 320 26.94 16.24 -22.29
CA SER A 320 26.05 15.66 -21.28
C SER A 320 26.76 15.23 -20.00
N ASN A 321 27.98 14.69 -20.10
CA ASN A 321 28.79 14.19 -18.99
C ASN A 321 30.20 14.80 -18.99
N ASP A 322 31.10 14.29 -18.16
CA ASP A 322 32.48 14.72 -17.95
C ASP A 322 33.25 15.13 -19.23
N VAL A 323 33.82 16.34 -19.23
CA VAL A 323 34.73 16.85 -20.26
C VAL A 323 35.93 17.59 -19.67
N TYR A 324 37.13 17.25 -20.13
CA TYR A 324 38.38 17.91 -19.78
C TYR A 324 38.96 18.64 -20.99
N PHE A 325 39.21 19.95 -20.85
CA PHE A 325 39.80 20.79 -21.89
C PHE A 325 41.23 21.21 -21.53
N ASN A 326 42.22 20.82 -22.34
CA ASN A 326 43.56 21.41 -22.21
C ASN A 326 43.57 22.93 -22.50
N LYS A 327 42.77 23.41 -23.46
CA LYS A 327 42.43 24.83 -23.62
C LYS A 327 41.07 25.01 -24.29
N LEU A 328 40.23 25.87 -23.72
CA LEU A 328 38.90 26.24 -24.25
C LEU A 328 38.90 27.70 -24.73
N ILE A 329 38.25 27.97 -25.87
CA ILE A 329 38.05 29.32 -26.40
C ILE A 329 36.54 29.58 -26.59
N ILE A 330 36.03 30.65 -26.00
CA ILE A 330 34.62 31.08 -26.09
C ILE A 330 34.56 32.41 -26.86
N PRO A 331 34.28 32.41 -28.18
CA PRO A 331 34.40 33.61 -29.00
C PRO A 331 33.20 34.57 -28.87
N THR A 332 32.00 34.08 -28.55
CA THR A 332 30.76 34.89 -28.50
C THR A 332 29.75 34.32 -27.52
N VAL A 333 29.00 35.18 -26.84
CA VAL A 333 27.81 34.81 -26.04
C VAL A 333 26.57 35.54 -26.56
N ASN A 334 25.40 34.95 -26.41
CA ASN A 334 24.09 35.53 -26.75
C ASN A 334 23.02 34.96 -25.81
N PHE A 335 21.91 35.68 -25.61
CA PHE A 335 20.83 35.25 -24.70
C PHE A 335 20.26 33.85 -25.03
N ASN A 336 20.21 33.48 -26.31
CA ASN A 336 19.72 32.17 -26.75
C ASN A 336 20.82 31.07 -26.79
N MET A 337 22.05 31.37 -26.36
CA MET A 337 23.25 30.55 -26.60
C MET A 337 23.96 30.04 -25.34
N THR A 338 23.34 30.08 -24.15
CA THR A 338 23.92 29.46 -22.93
C THR A 338 24.41 28.04 -23.22
N HIS A 339 25.74 27.84 -23.19
CA HIS A 339 26.36 26.53 -23.33
C HIS A 339 26.18 25.75 -22.03
N VAL A 340 26.04 24.43 -22.14
CA VAL A 340 25.82 23.54 -21.00
C VAL A 340 26.89 22.45 -21.02
N PHE A 341 27.63 22.32 -19.94
CA PHE A 341 28.53 21.19 -19.72
C PHE A 341 28.02 20.40 -18.50
N GLY A 342 28.23 19.09 -18.48
CA GLY A 342 28.05 18.26 -17.30
C GLY A 342 29.13 18.58 -16.26
N GLU A 343 29.92 17.59 -15.87
CA GLU A 343 31.19 17.89 -15.18
C GLU A 343 32.21 18.45 -16.18
N TRP A 344 32.88 19.53 -15.80
CA TRP A 344 33.92 20.15 -16.63
C TRP A 344 35.16 20.52 -15.81
N ASP A 345 36.31 20.48 -16.49
CA ASP A 345 37.58 21.01 -15.99
C ASP A 345 38.41 21.56 -17.17
N ALA A 346 39.21 22.58 -16.92
CA ALA A 346 40.02 23.24 -17.96
C ALA A 346 41.27 23.92 -17.38
N ILE A 347 42.41 23.79 -18.06
CA ILE A 347 43.65 24.49 -17.67
C ILE A 347 43.54 25.99 -17.99
N ASP A 348 42.96 26.33 -19.14
CA ASP A 348 42.88 27.70 -19.66
C ASP A 348 41.56 27.92 -20.41
N ILE A 349 40.91 29.06 -20.16
CA ILE A 349 39.66 29.49 -20.80
C ILE A 349 39.84 30.93 -21.30
N ASP A 350 39.81 31.09 -22.62
CA ASP A 350 39.89 32.38 -23.29
C ASP A 350 38.48 32.96 -23.55
N VAL A 351 38.18 34.06 -22.84
CA VAL A 351 36.96 34.87 -23.00
C VAL A 351 37.29 36.31 -23.43
N SER A 352 38.47 36.55 -23.98
CA SER A 352 38.97 37.90 -24.33
C SER A 352 38.07 38.65 -25.32
N GLN A 353 37.27 37.94 -26.11
CA GLN A 353 36.34 38.50 -27.10
C GLN A 353 34.98 38.92 -26.49
N ILE A 354 34.72 38.63 -25.20
CA ILE A 354 33.44 38.93 -24.53
C ILE A 354 33.49 40.27 -23.79
N SER A 355 32.60 41.20 -24.18
CA SER A 355 32.51 42.57 -23.63
C SER A 355 31.23 42.88 -22.85
N THR A 356 30.18 42.07 -22.97
CA THR A 356 28.92 42.24 -22.23
C THR A 356 28.96 41.54 -20.87
N ASP A 357 28.26 42.09 -19.87
CA ASP A 357 27.99 41.32 -18.65
C ASP A 357 26.91 40.28 -18.95
N SER A 358 27.27 38.99 -18.89
CA SER A 358 26.49 37.90 -19.45
C SER A 358 26.95 36.55 -18.90
N VAL A 359 26.04 35.57 -18.86
CA VAL A 359 26.39 34.17 -18.54
C VAL A 359 27.20 33.57 -19.69
N LEU A 360 28.37 33.01 -19.37
CA LEU A 360 29.27 32.38 -20.34
C LEU A 360 28.77 30.97 -20.67
N PHE A 361 28.55 30.17 -19.63
CA PHE A 361 28.03 28.81 -19.68
C PHE A 361 27.55 28.39 -18.28
N ILE A 362 26.89 27.23 -18.21
CA ILE A 362 26.51 26.57 -16.96
C ILE A 362 27.06 25.13 -16.92
N GLY A 363 27.43 24.63 -15.74
CA GLY A 363 27.93 23.26 -15.56
C GLY A 363 28.43 22.97 -14.13
N TYR A 364 28.97 21.78 -13.88
CA TYR A 364 29.64 21.41 -12.61
C TYR A 364 31.16 21.48 -12.73
N PHE A 365 31.86 22.11 -11.79
CA PHE A 365 33.32 22.16 -11.78
C PHE A 365 33.93 21.19 -10.77
N LYS A 366 34.86 20.35 -11.23
CA LYS A 366 35.40 19.18 -10.48
C LYS A 366 36.70 19.48 -9.71
N SER A 367 37.42 20.55 -10.07
CA SER A 367 38.79 20.85 -9.63
C SER A 367 38.83 21.88 -8.48
N SER A 368 40.01 22.15 -7.91
CA SER A 368 40.20 23.08 -6.78
C SER A 368 40.58 24.52 -7.16
N GLY A 369 40.60 24.86 -8.45
CA GLY A 369 40.90 26.22 -8.93
C GLY A 369 40.35 26.52 -10.31
N ILE A 370 39.36 27.41 -10.37
CA ILE A 370 38.77 27.92 -11.62
C ILE A 370 39.79 28.86 -12.30
N PRO A 371 39.95 28.86 -13.63
CA PRO A 371 40.82 29.80 -14.34
C PRO A 371 40.47 31.27 -14.03
N ASN A 372 41.50 32.08 -13.75
CA ASN A 372 41.37 33.48 -13.29
C ASN A 372 40.62 34.44 -14.25
N THR A 373 40.25 33.99 -15.45
CA THR A 373 39.49 34.75 -16.46
C THR A 373 37.97 34.73 -16.23
N ILE A 374 37.48 33.86 -15.33
CA ILE A 374 36.05 33.69 -15.01
C ILE A 374 35.83 33.53 -13.50
N ARG A 375 34.60 33.76 -13.03
CA ARG A 375 34.15 33.49 -11.66
C ARG A 375 32.84 32.70 -11.62
N VAL A 376 32.52 32.14 -10.46
CA VAL A 376 31.16 31.69 -10.16
C VAL A 376 30.27 32.92 -9.96
N GLY A 377 29.18 33.01 -10.73
CA GLY A 377 28.08 33.96 -10.53
C GLY A 377 27.09 33.43 -9.50
N CYS A 378 26.64 32.19 -9.66
CA CYS A 378 25.81 31.50 -8.68
C CYS A 378 26.11 30.00 -8.64
N ASN A 379 26.37 29.46 -7.44
CA ASN A 379 26.47 28.02 -7.23
C ASN A 379 25.09 27.39 -7.31
N ASN A 380 24.90 26.47 -8.26
CA ASN A 380 23.62 25.83 -8.56
C ASN A 380 23.84 24.35 -8.93
N GLY A 381 24.75 23.68 -8.21
CA GLY A 381 25.12 22.29 -8.47
C GLY A 381 25.60 22.09 -9.91
N ASN A 382 24.96 21.17 -10.63
CA ASN A 382 25.28 20.84 -12.01
C ASN A 382 25.00 21.96 -13.02
N PHE A 383 24.33 23.03 -12.60
CA PHE A 383 23.96 24.17 -13.44
C PHE A 383 24.54 25.47 -12.88
N THR A 384 25.69 25.38 -12.19
CA THR A 384 26.42 26.53 -11.65
C THR A 384 26.72 27.53 -12.75
N ARG A 385 26.36 28.79 -12.50
CA ARG A 385 26.45 29.92 -13.42
C ARG A 385 27.88 30.45 -13.45
N TYR A 386 28.55 30.38 -14.60
CA TYR A 386 29.88 30.98 -14.81
C TYR A 386 29.79 32.27 -15.61
N VAL A 387 30.49 33.28 -15.11
CA VAL A 387 30.52 34.65 -15.65
C VAL A 387 31.96 35.14 -15.72
N LYS A 388 32.20 36.23 -16.43
CA LYS A 388 33.52 36.89 -16.46
C LYS A 388 33.92 37.34 -15.05
N ASP A 389 35.21 37.34 -14.73
CA ASP A 389 35.74 37.78 -13.43
C ASP A 389 35.22 39.17 -12.99
N THR A 390 35.02 40.07 -13.96
CA THR A 390 34.51 41.44 -13.74
C THR A 390 32.98 41.60 -13.71
N SER A 391 32.20 40.51 -13.76
CA SER A 391 30.72 40.52 -13.80
C SER A 391 30.09 40.93 -12.46
N THR A 392 28.90 41.53 -12.48
CA THR A 392 28.06 41.75 -11.27
C THR A 392 26.86 40.81 -11.15
N ILE A 393 26.79 39.75 -11.97
CA ILE A 393 25.67 38.78 -11.96
C ILE A 393 25.85 37.77 -10.81
N ASP A 394 24.84 37.68 -9.93
CA ASP A 394 24.80 36.78 -8.77
C ASP A 394 23.58 35.82 -8.82
N CYS A 395 23.06 35.30 -7.68
CA CYS A 395 21.98 34.30 -7.60
C CYS A 395 20.53 34.81 -7.76
N GLN A 396 20.29 35.79 -8.63
CA GLN A 396 18.95 36.35 -8.87
C GLN A 396 18.50 36.14 -10.32
N CYS A 397 17.17 36.07 -10.48
CA CYS A 397 16.43 36.12 -11.73
C CYS A 397 15.22 37.05 -11.52
N ILE A 398 15.16 38.14 -12.28
CA ILE A 398 14.05 39.10 -12.22
C ILE A 398 13.08 38.79 -13.36
N TYR A 399 11.81 38.56 -13.03
CA TYR A 399 10.76 38.39 -14.04
C TYR A 399 9.98 39.70 -14.24
N SER A 400 10.11 40.28 -15.43
CA SER A 400 9.44 41.53 -15.83
C SER A 400 9.25 41.57 -17.35
N ASN A 401 8.21 42.25 -17.83
CA ASN A 401 7.87 42.32 -19.27
C ASN A 401 7.80 40.93 -19.94
N ASP A 402 7.23 39.95 -19.23
CA ASP A 402 7.05 38.55 -19.65
C ASP A 402 8.34 37.76 -19.98
N GLN A 403 9.50 38.25 -19.54
CA GLN A 403 10.80 37.61 -19.73
C GLN A 403 11.64 37.62 -18.44
N TYR A 404 12.63 36.73 -18.40
CA TYR A 404 13.72 36.79 -17.43
C TYR A 404 14.82 37.72 -17.93
N ASP A 405 15.50 38.38 -17.01
CA ASP A 405 16.65 39.25 -17.27
C ASP A 405 17.91 38.50 -17.73
N LEU A 406 18.09 37.24 -17.32
CA LEU A 406 19.29 36.44 -17.63
C LEU A 406 18.99 35.15 -18.40
N SER A 407 19.94 34.78 -19.27
CA SER A 407 19.78 33.75 -20.33
C SER A 407 19.66 32.31 -19.85
N ASP A 408 20.09 32.04 -18.62
CA ASP A 408 20.01 30.73 -17.98
C ASP A 408 18.78 30.58 -17.08
N CYS A 409 18.11 31.67 -16.67
CA CYS A 409 16.93 31.62 -15.79
C CYS A 409 15.83 30.68 -16.30
N GLU A 410 15.51 30.71 -17.60
CA GLU A 410 14.52 29.83 -18.25
C GLU A 410 14.95 28.34 -18.34
N ILE A 411 16.25 28.07 -18.17
CA ILE A 411 16.82 26.71 -18.10
C ILE A 411 16.83 26.23 -16.66
N VAL A 412 17.41 27.02 -15.74
CA VAL A 412 17.58 26.64 -14.33
C VAL A 412 16.27 26.62 -13.55
N SER A 413 15.29 27.45 -13.93
CA SER A 413 13.96 27.41 -13.30
C SER A 413 13.26 26.06 -13.48
N LYS A 414 13.63 25.24 -14.47
CA LYS A 414 13.01 23.93 -14.72
C LYS A 414 13.67 22.79 -13.94
N ILE A 415 14.53 23.12 -12.99
CA ILE A 415 15.39 22.18 -12.27
C ILE A 415 14.98 22.20 -10.81
N TYR A 416 14.54 21.06 -10.29
CA TYR A 416 14.04 20.96 -8.91
C TYR A 416 15.02 21.50 -7.86
N SER A 417 16.32 21.27 -8.05
CA SER A 417 17.39 21.72 -7.14
C SER A 417 17.87 23.16 -7.39
N ASN A 418 17.04 24.04 -7.97
CA ASN A 418 17.45 25.39 -8.35
C ASN A 418 17.73 26.30 -7.14
N ALA A 419 19.00 26.68 -6.97
CA ALA A 419 19.48 27.56 -5.90
C ALA A 419 19.22 29.06 -6.15
N LEU A 420 18.73 29.45 -7.33
CA LEU A 420 18.48 30.86 -7.67
C LEU A 420 17.15 31.37 -7.09
N ASN A 421 17.04 32.69 -6.94
CA ASN A 421 15.88 33.36 -6.35
C ASN A 421 15.08 34.14 -7.41
N LEU A 422 13.75 34.01 -7.37
CA LEU A 422 12.81 34.75 -8.20
C LEU A 422 12.37 36.04 -7.51
N ILE A 423 12.52 37.16 -8.22
CA ILE A 423 11.85 38.42 -7.88
C ILE A 423 10.72 38.63 -8.88
N LEU A 424 9.48 38.54 -8.41
CA LEU A 424 8.29 38.77 -9.24
C LEU A 424 7.92 40.26 -9.20
N ASN A 425 8.16 40.94 -10.32
CA ASN A 425 7.83 42.35 -10.53
C ASN A 425 7.03 42.53 -11.83
N ASN A 426 5.93 41.78 -11.94
CA ASN A 426 5.01 41.84 -13.07
C ASN A 426 3.57 41.63 -12.58
N SER A 427 2.60 42.11 -13.36
CA SER A 427 1.17 41.94 -13.06
C SER A 427 0.67 40.50 -13.27
N ILE A 428 1.30 39.75 -14.18
CA ILE A 428 0.95 38.36 -14.51
C ILE A 428 2.21 37.48 -14.48
N TYR A 429 2.09 36.29 -13.90
CA TYR A 429 3.10 35.24 -13.99
C TYR A 429 2.50 33.98 -14.65
N ASP A 430 3.03 33.62 -15.81
CA ASP A 430 2.48 32.59 -16.71
C ASP A 430 3.60 31.64 -17.18
N LYS A 431 4.30 31.04 -16.21
CA LYS A 431 5.36 30.05 -16.43
C LYS A 431 5.04 28.79 -15.64
N GLU A 432 5.21 27.64 -16.29
CA GLU A 432 4.85 26.34 -15.74
C GLU A 432 6.07 25.52 -15.31
N ASN A 433 5.88 24.73 -14.26
CA ASN A 433 6.85 23.82 -13.66
C ASN A 433 8.18 24.53 -13.32
N VAL A 434 8.09 25.69 -12.65
CA VAL A 434 9.27 26.41 -12.19
C VAL A 434 9.56 26.19 -10.70
N TYR A 435 10.84 26.07 -10.40
CA TYR A 435 11.42 25.82 -9.08
C TYR A 435 12.40 26.95 -8.75
N TRP A 436 12.35 27.47 -7.53
CA TRP A 436 13.22 28.54 -7.03
C TRP A 436 13.58 28.35 -5.56
N ASN A 437 14.77 28.77 -5.16
CA ASN A 437 15.16 28.75 -3.74
C ASN A 437 14.32 29.73 -2.91
N SER A 438 14.01 30.91 -3.45
CA SER A 438 13.01 31.80 -2.87
C SER A 438 12.23 32.57 -3.93
N THR A 439 10.99 32.92 -3.61
CA THR A 439 10.14 33.79 -4.42
C THR A 439 9.68 34.98 -3.59
N VAL A 440 9.93 36.20 -4.07
CA VAL A 440 9.44 37.43 -3.44
C VAL A 440 8.46 38.12 -4.37
N ILE A 441 7.22 38.29 -3.91
CA ILE A 441 6.13 38.91 -4.68
C ILE A 441 5.93 40.34 -4.18
N LYS A 442 6.34 41.32 -4.99
CA LYS A 442 6.31 42.75 -4.63
C LYS A 442 5.24 43.56 -5.36
N TYR A 443 4.72 43.03 -6.46
CA TYR A 443 3.76 43.76 -7.30
C TYR A 443 2.33 43.58 -6.75
N GLN A 444 1.63 44.69 -6.53
CA GLN A 444 0.27 44.69 -5.98
C GLN A 444 -0.71 44.02 -6.97
N ASN A 445 -1.56 43.12 -6.46
CA ASN A 445 -2.54 42.35 -7.25
C ASN A 445 -1.88 41.46 -8.34
N SER A 446 -0.72 40.87 -8.03
CA SER A 446 -0.07 39.89 -8.90
C SER A 446 -1.01 38.70 -9.17
N LEU A 447 -1.21 38.37 -10.45
CA LEU A 447 -1.95 37.18 -10.89
C LEU A 447 -0.98 36.05 -11.24
N ILE A 448 -0.95 35.00 -10.42
CA ILE A 448 -0.19 33.77 -10.69
C ILE A 448 -1.09 32.83 -11.50
N LYS A 449 -0.86 32.73 -12.82
CA LYS A 449 -1.52 31.75 -13.70
C LYS A 449 -0.77 30.43 -13.82
N GLY A 450 0.56 30.50 -13.84
CA GLY A 450 1.42 29.32 -13.90
C GLY A 450 1.69 28.69 -12.53
N SER A 451 2.69 27.83 -12.46
CA SER A 451 3.06 27.09 -11.25
C SER A 451 4.44 27.49 -10.71
N ILE A 452 4.47 28.04 -9.49
CA ILE A 452 5.68 28.41 -8.74
C ILE A 452 5.87 27.44 -7.58
N THR A 453 7.01 26.75 -7.53
CA THR A 453 7.46 25.98 -6.36
C THR A 453 8.70 26.63 -5.74
N SER A 454 8.70 26.85 -4.43
CA SER A 454 9.87 27.41 -3.73
C SER A 454 10.06 26.88 -2.30
N GLU A 455 11.30 26.89 -1.82
CA GLU A 455 11.58 26.65 -0.38
C GLU A 455 11.01 27.77 0.49
N SER A 456 11.09 29.02 0.04
CA SER A 456 10.54 30.17 0.77
C SER A 456 9.80 31.15 -0.15
N CYS A 457 8.68 31.67 0.34
CA CYS A 457 7.84 32.63 -0.33
C CYS A 457 7.54 33.81 0.60
N SER A 458 7.65 35.04 0.08
CA SER A 458 7.26 36.26 0.79
C SER A 458 6.19 37.01 0.00
N ILE A 459 5.05 37.26 0.65
CA ILE A 459 3.93 38.04 0.13
C ILE A 459 3.87 39.37 0.91
N GLU A 460 4.23 40.46 0.23
CA GLU A 460 4.21 41.84 0.76
C GLU A 460 2.94 42.62 0.36
N GLN A 461 2.07 42.04 -0.50
CA GLN A 461 0.88 42.66 -1.09
C GLN A 461 -0.19 41.60 -1.41
N SER A 462 -1.45 42.00 -1.58
CA SER A 462 -2.52 41.08 -2.03
C SER A 462 -2.24 40.44 -3.39
N ILE A 463 -2.60 39.17 -3.55
CA ILE A 463 -2.38 38.37 -4.77
C ILE A 463 -3.61 37.55 -5.17
N THR A 464 -3.66 37.16 -6.44
CA THR A 464 -4.65 36.21 -6.96
C THR A 464 -3.95 34.97 -7.52
N ILE A 465 -4.43 33.79 -7.12
CA ILE A 465 -3.87 32.49 -7.55
C ILE A 465 -4.86 31.80 -8.50
N ASN A 466 -4.42 31.56 -9.74
CA ASN A 466 -5.12 30.83 -10.79
C ASN A 466 -4.33 29.61 -11.30
N GLY A 467 -3.04 29.55 -11.02
CA GLY A 467 -2.22 28.34 -11.13
C GLY A 467 -1.85 27.81 -9.75
N ILE A 468 -0.57 27.47 -9.55
CA ILE A 468 -0.10 26.84 -8.30
C ILE A 468 0.94 27.74 -7.63
N LEU A 469 0.76 28.01 -6.34
CA LEU A 469 1.80 28.54 -5.47
C LEU A 469 2.12 27.49 -4.39
N GLN A 470 3.29 26.86 -4.51
CA GLN A 470 3.79 25.87 -3.56
C GLN A 470 5.03 26.41 -2.84
N CYS A 471 4.99 26.42 -1.50
CA CYS A 471 6.01 27.05 -0.66
C CYS A 471 6.27 26.21 0.61
N ASN A 472 7.51 25.82 0.90
CA ASN A 472 7.78 25.14 2.19
C ASN A 472 7.56 26.11 3.37
N ILE A 473 7.98 27.37 3.22
CA ILE A 473 7.65 28.46 4.16
C ILE A 473 6.97 29.58 3.37
N LEU A 474 5.77 29.99 3.80
CA LEU A 474 5.08 31.18 3.30
C LEU A 474 4.97 32.23 4.40
N THR A 475 5.66 33.36 4.24
CA THR A 475 5.52 34.52 5.14
C THR A 475 4.60 35.55 4.49
N ILE A 476 3.58 35.99 5.24
CA ILE A 476 2.67 37.06 4.83
C ILE A 476 2.77 38.21 5.81
N SER A 477 3.02 39.40 5.28
CA SER A 477 3.08 40.65 6.04
C SER A 477 2.00 41.65 5.59
N GLY A 478 1.69 42.61 6.48
CA GLY A 478 0.77 43.70 6.22
C GLY A 478 -0.72 43.30 6.18
N ASN A 479 -1.50 44.05 5.41
CA ASN A 479 -2.92 43.77 5.16
C ASN A 479 -3.04 43.13 3.78
N SER A 480 -3.12 41.80 3.75
CA SER A 480 -2.96 41.02 2.52
C SER A 480 -4.15 40.09 2.33
N ILE A 481 -4.74 40.14 1.13
CA ILE A 481 -5.78 39.21 0.68
C ILE A 481 -5.13 38.21 -0.28
N ILE A 482 -5.28 36.92 0.01
CA ILE A 482 -4.94 35.84 -0.92
C ILE A 482 -6.25 35.28 -1.45
N SER A 483 -6.59 35.67 -2.68
CA SER A 483 -7.76 35.17 -3.39
C SER A 483 -7.35 33.99 -4.28
N ILE A 484 -7.87 32.82 -4.00
CA ILE A 484 -7.62 31.61 -4.80
C ILE A 484 -8.86 31.38 -5.67
N SER A 485 -8.67 31.14 -6.96
CA SER A 485 -9.76 30.83 -7.89
C SER A 485 -10.15 29.34 -7.88
N GLU A 486 -11.12 28.93 -8.69
CA GLU A 486 -11.56 27.54 -8.81
C GLU A 486 -10.43 26.61 -9.30
N ASP A 487 -9.58 27.07 -10.22
CA ASP A 487 -8.42 26.31 -10.74
C ASP A 487 -7.14 26.51 -9.92
N GLY A 488 -7.09 27.58 -9.11
CA GLY A 488 -5.91 27.96 -8.34
C GLY A 488 -5.61 27.02 -7.16
N LYS A 489 -4.34 26.86 -6.78
CA LYS A 489 -3.92 26.07 -5.60
C LYS A 489 -2.83 26.75 -4.78
N LEU A 490 -3.00 26.72 -3.46
CA LEU A 490 -2.02 27.14 -2.46
C LEU A 490 -1.57 25.92 -1.66
N ILE A 491 -0.28 25.58 -1.72
CA ILE A 491 0.30 24.41 -1.04
C ILE A 491 1.44 24.90 -0.14
N VAL A 492 1.29 24.78 1.17
CA VAL A 492 2.22 25.39 2.14
C VAL A 492 2.54 24.45 3.30
N THR A 493 3.82 24.15 3.55
CA THR A 493 4.19 23.37 4.75
C THR A 493 4.09 24.23 6.02
N ASN A 494 4.59 25.47 6.01
CA ASN A 494 4.51 26.38 7.15
C ASN A 494 4.06 27.79 6.75
N LEU A 495 2.81 28.14 7.07
CA LEU A 495 2.26 29.47 6.90
C LEU A 495 2.57 30.34 8.14
N ILE A 496 3.25 31.47 7.94
CA ILE A 496 3.58 32.44 8.98
C ILE A 496 2.83 33.75 8.72
N VAL A 497 1.91 34.10 9.62
CA VAL A 497 1.24 35.41 9.63
C VAL A 497 1.96 36.32 10.61
N GLU A 498 2.62 37.37 10.11
CA GLU A 498 3.46 38.24 10.94
C GLU A 498 2.67 39.08 11.98
N LYS A 499 3.40 39.63 12.95
CA LYS A 499 2.85 40.57 13.94
C LYS A 499 2.23 41.77 13.22
N GLN A 500 1.15 42.32 13.78
CA GLN A 500 0.40 43.46 13.23
C GLN A 500 -0.20 43.25 11.83
N SER A 501 -0.11 42.04 11.26
CA SER A 501 -0.67 41.72 9.96
C SER A 501 -2.11 41.23 10.07
N THR A 502 -2.94 41.59 9.09
CA THR A 502 -4.30 41.05 8.95
C THR A 502 -4.40 40.36 7.59
N VAL A 503 -4.62 39.05 7.63
CA VAL A 503 -4.61 38.19 6.45
C VAL A 503 -5.98 37.58 6.25
N THR A 504 -6.52 37.72 5.04
CA THR A 504 -7.70 36.98 4.60
C THR A 504 -7.29 36.00 3.52
N ILE A 505 -7.56 34.72 3.73
CA ILE A 505 -7.43 33.68 2.71
C ILE A 505 -8.86 33.28 2.32
N SER A 506 -9.18 33.45 1.04
CA SER A 506 -10.47 33.08 0.47
C SER A 506 -10.29 32.15 -0.72
N SER A 507 -11.17 31.16 -0.83
CA SER A 507 -11.22 30.24 -1.97
C SER A 507 -12.65 29.76 -2.18
N PRO A 508 -13.16 29.69 -3.42
CA PRO A 508 -14.48 29.13 -3.71
C PRO A 508 -14.53 27.61 -3.48
N ILE A 509 -13.38 26.93 -3.36
CA ILE A 509 -13.29 25.48 -3.19
C ILE A 509 -12.23 25.15 -2.12
N ASN A 510 -12.68 24.60 -0.99
CA ASN A 510 -11.83 24.36 0.18
C ASN A 510 -10.66 23.37 -0.03
N THR A 511 -10.67 22.58 -1.12
CA THR A 511 -9.57 21.67 -1.49
C THR A 511 -8.38 22.38 -2.14
N ASN A 512 -8.53 23.65 -2.51
CA ASN A 512 -7.51 24.42 -3.21
C ASN A 512 -6.45 25.01 -2.26
N ILE A 513 -6.61 24.81 -0.96
CA ILE A 513 -5.67 25.23 0.08
C ILE A 513 -5.23 23.98 0.85
N LEU A 514 -3.92 23.69 0.83
CA LEU A 514 -3.29 22.64 1.61
C LEU A 514 -2.23 23.27 2.51
N ILE A 515 -2.42 23.22 3.82
CA ILE A 515 -1.47 23.78 4.79
C ILE A 515 -1.17 22.79 5.90
N GLU A 516 0.10 22.45 6.12
CA GLU A 516 0.49 21.51 7.20
C GLU A 516 0.58 22.20 8.57
N THR A 517 1.17 23.40 8.64
CA THR A 517 1.29 24.19 9.87
C THR A 517 0.92 25.65 9.63
N ILE A 518 0.11 26.21 10.52
CA ILE A 518 -0.34 27.61 10.51
C ILE A 518 0.16 28.29 11.80
N ASN A 519 1.10 29.23 11.70
CA ASN A 519 1.70 29.94 12.82
C ASN A 519 1.29 31.42 12.80
N ILE A 520 0.44 31.82 13.76
CA ILE A 520 -0.24 33.12 13.74
C ILE A 520 0.32 34.04 14.82
N TYR A 521 0.95 35.15 14.41
CA TYR A 521 1.34 36.26 15.29
C TYR A 521 0.44 37.50 15.14
N GLY A 522 -0.37 37.55 14.07
CA GLY A 522 -1.34 38.61 13.77
C GLY A 522 -2.79 38.11 13.86
N SER A 523 -3.62 38.49 12.89
CA SER A 523 -4.98 37.96 12.71
C SER A 523 -5.10 37.25 11.37
N LEU A 524 -5.65 36.04 11.40
CA LEU A 524 -5.99 35.26 10.20
C LEU A 524 -7.51 35.06 10.13
N LEU A 525 -8.10 35.45 9.00
CA LEU A 525 -9.47 35.12 8.62
C LEU A 525 -9.43 34.09 7.49
N PHE A 526 -10.13 32.98 7.71
CA PHE A 526 -10.48 32.04 6.66
C PHE A 526 -11.92 32.27 6.22
N ASP A 527 -12.05 32.75 4.98
CA ASP A 527 -13.31 32.80 4.24
C ASP A 527 -13.54 31.37 3.69
N ASP A 528 -14.66 30.76 4.05
CA ASP A 528 -15.12 29.41 3.70
C ASP A 528 -14.30 28.15 4.12
N SER A 529 -13.02 28.25 4.51
CA SER A 529 -12.03 27.14 4.42
C SER A 529 -12.09 25.95 5.44
N THR A 530 -13.21 25.27 5.58
CA THR A 530 -13.43 24.15 6.54
C THR A 530 -12.34 23.04 6.51
N ASN A 531 -11.84 22.69 5.32
CA ASN A 531 -10.93 21.56 5.10
C ASN A 531 -9.46 21.86 5.38
N VAL A 532 -9.07 23.14 5.41
CA VAL A 532 -7.67 23.55 5.59
C VAL A 532 -7.22 23.27 7.01
N ILE A 533 -8.06 23.69 7.96
CA ILE A 533 -7.73 23.67 9.37
C ILE A 533 -7.77 22.22 9.91
N SER A 534 -8.53 21.33 9.25
CA SER A 534 -8.70 19.92 9.64
C SER A 534 -7.49 19.04 9.28
N GLN A 535 -6.61 19.54 8.40
CA GLN A 535 -5.34 18.91 8.06
C GLN A 535 -4.17 19.53 8.82
N SER A 536 -4.26 20.84 9.12
CA SER A 536 -3.17 21.63 9.70
C SER A 536 -3.00 21.48 11.22
N LYS A 537 -1.76 21.67 11.68
CA LYS A 537 -1.45 22.12 13.05
C LYS A 537 -1.54 23.65 13.11
N THR A 538 -2.40 24.20 13.96
CA THR A 538 -2.54 25.65 14.15
C THR A 538 -1.89 26.09 15.46
N ILE A 539 -1.06 27.13 15.41
CA ILE A 539 -0.32 27.71 16.55
C ILE A 539 -0.76 29.16 16.75
N LEU A 540 -1.33 29.45 17.91
CA LEU A 540 -1.75 30.79 18.31
C LEU A 540 -0.74 31.39 19.30
N ASN A 541 -0.08 32.47 18.88
CA ASN A 541 0.87 33.22 19.70
C ASN A 541 0.16 34.33 20.51
N GLN A 542 0.88 34.98 21.41
CA GLN A 542 0.35 36.07 22.23
C GLN A 542 -0.37 37.16 21.40
N ASN A 543 -1.60 37.47 21.79
CA ASN A 543 -2.52 38.43 21.14
C ASN A 543 -2.91 38.07 19.69
N SER A 544 -2.74 36.81 19.28
CA SER A 544 -3.19 36.34 17.97
C SER A 544 -4.68 36.03 17.92
N GLN A 545 -5.23 36.04 16.71
CA GLN A 545 -6.64 35.74 16.46
C GLN A 545 -6.83 34.84 15.23
N LEU A 546 -7.58 33.75 15.41
CA LEU A 546 -8.15 32.96 14.32
C LEU A 546 -9.65 33.26 14.19
N LYS A 547 -10.07 33.57 12.96
CA LYS A 547 -11.49 33.76 12.59
C LYS A 547 -11.86 32.78 11.48
N THR A 548 -13.04 32.21 11.59
CA THR A 548 -13.66 31.32 10.59
C THR A 548 -15.12 31.69 10.45
N ILE A 549 -15.70 31.64 9.25
CA ILE A 549 -17.14 31.93 9.06
C ILE A 549 -17.96 30.63 9.14
N ASN A 550 -17.49 29.58 8.47
CA ASN A 550 -18.13 28.26 8.44
C ASN A 550 -17.59 27.32 9.53
N TYR A 551 -18.15 26.10 9.58
CA TYR A 551 -17.69 25.03 10.46
C TYR A 551 -16.18 24.78 10.34
N ALA A 552 -15.47 24.74 11.46
CA ALA A 552 -14.03 24.48 11.47
C ALA A 552 -13.72 23.20 12.24
N SER A 553 -13.07 22.25 11.58
CA SER A 553 -12.39 21.14 12.27
C SER A 553 -10.92 21.52 12.38
N ILE A 554 -10.32 21.38 13.57
CA ILE A 554 -8.92 21.69 13.86
C ILE A 554 -8.23 20.43 14.35
N LYS A 555 -7.22 19.95 13.62
CA LYS A 555 -6.51 18.72 13.98
C LYS A 555 -5.70 18.89 15.27
N GLU A 556 -4.91 19.95 15.34
CA GLU A 556 -4.15 20.30 16.53
C GLU A 556 -4.15 21.82 16.70
N LEU A 557 -4.56 22.30 17.87
CA LEU A 557 -4.53 23.71 18.25
C LEU A 557 -3.57 23.92 19.42
N GLN A 558 -2.46 24.62 19.20
CA GLN A 558 -1.47 24.93 20.22
C GLN A 558 -1.54 26.40 20.64
N ILE A 559 -1.73 26.66 21.93
CA ILE A 559 -1.88 28.01 22.50
C ILE A 559 -0.60 28.41 23.25
N LEU A 560 0.19 29.31 22.68
CA LEU A 560 1.45 29.80 23.25
C LEU A 560 1.31 31.13 24.02
N GLY A 561 0.21 31.84 23.85
CA GLY A 561 -0.11 33.06 24.59
C GLY A 561 -1.62 33.33 24.58
N THR A 562 -2.10 34.30 25.37
CA THR A 562 -3.52 34.67 25.38
C THR A 562 -3.99 35.01 23.98
N SER A 563 -4.96 34.26 23.47
CA SER A 563 -5.38 34.27 22.06
C SER A 563 -6.89 34.19 21.95
N THR A 564 -7.45 34.51 20.77
CA THR A 564 -8.90 34.48 20.54
C THR A 564 -9.27 33.59 19.35
N LEU A 565 -10.21 32.68 19.58
CA LEU A 565 -10.85 31.86 18.55
C LEU A 565 -12.28 32.37 18.33
N LYS A 566 -12.60 32.77 17.09
CA LYS A 566 -13.94 33.25 16.71
C LYS A 566 -14.54 32.45 15.56
N SER A 567 -15.83 32.15 15.66
CA SER A 567 -16.62 31.58 14.56
C SER A 567 -18.10 31.89 14.68
N ASP A 568 -18.78 32.13 13.56
CA ASP A 568 -20.24 32.18 13.50
C ASP A 568 -20.87 30.76 13.47
N SER A 569 -20.03 29.71 13.50
CA SER A 569 -20.41 28.30 13.38
C SER A 569 -19.79 27.43 14.49
N ASN A 570 -19.98 26.12 14.36
CA ASN A 570 -19.44 25.10 15.27
C ASN A 570 -17.95 24.86 15.00
N ILE A 571 -17.16 24.61 16.05
CA ILE A 571 -15.75 24.22 15.93
C ILE A 571 -15.51 22.86 16.60
N PHE A 572 -14.84 21.96 15.89
CA PHE A 572 -14.29 20.71 16.43
C PHE A 572 -12.77 20.84 16.61
N ILE A 573 -12.21 20.38 17.73
CA ILE A 573 -10.78 20.36 18.00
C ILE A 573 -10.36 18.94 18.39
N SER A 574 -9.58 18.27 17.54
CA SER A 574 -9.11 16.91 17.80
C SER A 574 -8.04 16.85 18.90
N THR A 575 -7.13 17.84 18.97
CA THR A 575 -6.16 17.96 20.08
C THR A 575 -5.88 19.42 20.41
N LEU A 576 -6.12 19.80 21.67
CA LEU A 576 -5.85 21.11 22.23
C LEU A 576 -4.61 21.03 23.13
N ILE A 577 -3.60 21.86 22.84
CA ILE A 577 -2.34 21.91 23.57
C ILE A 577 -2.22 23.28 24.24
N GLN A 578 -2.37 23.29 25.57
CA GLN A 578 -2.21 24.48 26.41
C GLN A 578 -1.22 24.16 27.55
N THR A 579 -0.46 25.17 27.98
CA THR A 579 0.43 25.06 29.15
C THR A 579 -0.10 25.90 30.30
N THR A 580 -0.19 27.22 30.10
CA THR A 580 -0.76 28.20 31.05
C THR A 580 -1.59 29.28 30.34
N SER A 581 -1.56 29.31 29.01
CA SER A 581 -2.15 30.38 28.20
C SER A 581 -3.64 30.15 27.95
N ARG A 582 -4.47 31.15 28.27
CA ARG A 582 -5.93 31.09 28.09
C ARG A 582 -6.34 31.31 26.64
N LEU A 583 -7.28 30.50 26.17
CA LEU A 583 -8.00 30.73 24.94
C LEU A 583 -9.33 31.43 25.25
N ASN A 584 -9.59 32.56 24.59
CA ASN A 584 -10.91 33.17 24.57
C ASN A 584 -11.70 32.56 23.42
N VAL A 585 -12.93 32.11 23.69
CA VAL A 585 -13.77 31.34 22.77
C VAL A 585 -15.08 32.10 22.53
N ASP A 586 -15.36 32.41 21.27
CA ASP A 586 -16.55 33.13 20.82
C ASP A 586 -17.09 32.43 19.58
N VAL A 587 -17.87 31.36 19.80
CA VAL A 587 -18.28 30.39 18.76
C VAL A 587 -19.70 29.90 18.98
N LYS A 588 -20.35 29.30 17.97
CA LYS A 588 -21.69 28.72 18.16
C LYS A 588 -21.67 27.49 19.08
N GLN A 589 -20.71 26.59 18.86
CA GLN A 589 -20.45 25.40 19.67
C GLN A 589 -18.97 25.04 19.59
N ILE A 590 -18.42 24.42 20.64
CA ILE A 590 -17.07 23.84 20.63
C ILE A 590 -17.08 22.40 21.12
N GLU A 591 -16.46 21.52 20.34
CA GLU A 591 -16.25 20.10 20.66
C GLU A 591 -14.75 19.82 20.75
N ILE A 592 -14.31 19.14 21.79
CA ILE A 592 -12.88 18.92 22.07
C ILE A 592 -12.64 17.46 22.42
N ASN A 593 -11.92 16.77 21.53
CA ASN A 593 -11.60 15.36 21.72
C ASN A 593 -10.52 15.19 22.82
N LYS A 594 -9.40 15.90 22.76
CA LYS A 594 -8.26 15.69 23.66
C LYS A 594 -7.59 16.99 24.09
N GLY A 595 -7.19 17.08 25.36
CA GLY A 595 -6.40 18.21 25.90
C GLY A 595 -6.87 18.66 27.27
N ASP A 596 -6.14 19.58 27.88
CA ASP A 596 -6.60 20.35 29.04
C ASP A 596 -7.26 21.64 28.56
N LEU A 597 -8.43 21.97 29.09
CA LEU A 597 -9.23 23.14 28.69
C LEU A 597 -8.92 24.32 29.62
N ILE A 598 -8.10 25.25 29.16
CA ILE A 598 -7.73 26.46 29.90
C ILE A 598 -8.34 27.68 29.18
N PHE A 599 -9.54 28.07 29.59
CA PHE A 599 -10.36 29.10 28.94
C PHE A 599 -10.41 30.41 29.72
N GLY A 600 -10.38 31.51 28.96
CA GLY A 600 -10.60 32.87 29.47
C GLY A 600 -12.10 33.17 29.49
N SER A 601 -12.53 34.07 28.62
CA SER A 601 -13.96 34.26 28.34
C SER A 601 -14.50 33.19 27.39
N ILE A 602 -15.67 32.64 27.71
CA ILE A 602 -16.44 31.76 26.83
C ILE A 602 -17.77 32.42 26.48
N ASN A 603 -18.07 32.48 25.19
CA ASN A 603 -19.38 32.74 24.62
C ASN A 603 -19.73 31.58 23.69
N VAL A 604 -20.76 30.80 24.04
CA VAL A 604 -21.29 29.68 23.24
C VAL A 604 -22.81 29.69 23.22
N MET A 605 -23.40 29.24 22.11
CA MET A 605 -24.86 29.10 21.96
C MET A 605 -25.36 27.68 22.27
N ASN A 606 -24.48 26.69 22.18
CA ASN A 606 -24.75 25.27 22.40
C ASN A 606 -23.75 24.68 23.43
N PRO A 607 -24.06 23.52 24.05
CA PRO A 607 -23.17 22.82 24.98
C PRO A 607 -21.75 22.60 24.46
N ILE A 608 -20.77 22.76 25.35
CA ILE A 608 -19.39 22.32 25.13
C ILE A 608 -19.37 20.80 25.20
N ILE A 609 -18.88 20.14 24.15
CA ILE A 609 -18.75 18.67 24.11
C ILE A 609 -17.29 18.31 24.37
N ILE A 610 -17.05 17.39 25.30
CA ILE A 610 -15.70 16.86 25.58
C ILE A 610 -15.69 15.33 25.66
N SER A 611 -14.63 14.72 25.14
CA SER A 611 -14.45 13.27 25.25
C SER A 611 -13.79 12.83 26.57
N ILE A 612 -13.73 11.52 26.75
CA ILE A 612 -12.98 10.83 27.82
C ILE A 612 -11.48 11.24 27.93
N PHE A 613 -10.87 11.77 26.87
CA PHE A 613 -9.44 12.16 26.85
C PHE A 613 -9.16 13.58 27.36
N VAL A 614 -10.20 14.33 27.73
CA VAL A 614 -10.06 15.61 28.45
C VAL A 614 -9.97 15.35 29.95
N SER A 615 -8.89 15.74 30.62
CA SER A 615 -8.66 15.50 32.06
C SER A 615 -8.92 16.71 32.97
N THR A 616 -8.82 17.92 32.43
CA THR A 616 -8.78 19.16 33.23
C THR A 616 -9.59 20.27 32.57
N ILE A 617 -10.33 21.04 33.39
CA ILE A 617 -11.11 22.21 32.97
C ILE A 617 -10.84 23.38 33.92
N ASP A 618 -10.35 24.51 33.39
CA ASP A 618 -10.24 25.80 34.05
C ASP A 618 -10.94 26.86 33.17
N ILE A 619 -12.15 27.27 33.58
CA ILE A 619 -12.91 28.33 32.90
C ILE A 619 -12.94 29.56 33.80
N GLU A 620 -12.48 30.71 33.28
CA GLU A 620 -12.45 31.96 34.03
C GLU A 620 -13.82 32.65 34.11
N SER A 621 -14.51 32.79 32.97
CA SER A 621 -15.83 33.43 32.91
C SER A 621 -16.71 32.88 31.78
N ILE A 622 -18.00 32.74 32.07
CA ILE A 622 -19.05 32.47 31.08
C ILE A 622 -19.76 33.80 30.82
N VAL A 623 -19.65 34.32 29.58
CA VAL A 623 -20.20 35.62 29.21
C VAL A 623 -21.72 35.55 29.05
N ASN A 624 -22.18 34.55 28.30
CA ASN A 624 -23.60 34.26 28.09
C ASN A 624 -23.86 32.78 28.46
N PRO A 625 -24.74 32.49 29.43
CA PRO A 625 -25.17 31.12 29.72
C PRO A 625 -26.16 30.62 28.66
N LEU A 626 -26.28 29.29 28.52
CA LEU A 626 -27.25 28.66 27.62
C LEU A 626 -28.69 29.03 28.00
N THR A 627 -29.53 29.28 27.00
CA THR A 627 -30.93 29.69 27.20
C THR A 627 -31.89 28.53 27.45
N ASP A 628 -31.50 27.30 27.10
CA ASP A 628 -32.33 26.10 27.27
C ASP A 628 -32.05 25.45 28.65
N PRO A 629 -33.04 25.41 29.55
CA PRO A 629 -32.87 24.79 30.87
C PRO A 629 -32.73 23.26 30.83
N ASN A 630 -32.91 22.61 29.68
CA ASN A 630 -32.77 21.16 29.55
C ASN A 630 -31.33 20.73 29.22
N LEU A 631 -30.47 21.69 28.85
CA LEU A 631 -29.11 21.40 28.40
C LEU A 631 -28.08 21.59 29.52
N MET A 632 -27.12 20.68 29.57
CA MET A 632 -25.91 20.83 30.38
C MET A 632 -24.92 21.73 29.63
N PHE A 633 -24.24 22.64 30.35
CA PHE A 633 -23.23 23.53 29.76
C PHE A 633 -22.03 22.74 29.20
N ILE A 634 -21.68 21.63 29.86
CA ILE A 634 -20.67 20.67 29.41
C ILE A 634 -21.32 19.29 29.29
N THR A 635 -21.25 18.70 28.10
CA THR A 635 -21.64 17.32 27.80
C THR A 635 -20.41 16.43 27.80
N ILE A 636 -20.51 15.25 28.43
CA ILE A 636 -19.40 14.31 28.65
C ILE A 636 -19.80 12.87 28.34
N ASP A 637 -18.83 12.09 27.88
CA ASP A 637 -18.94 10.64 27.75
C ASP A 637 -18.74 9.91 29.10
N HIS A 638 -19.19 8.65 29.17
CA HIS A 638 -18.87 7.75 30.29
C HIS A 638 -17.37 7.49 30.37
N SER A 639 -16.77 7.64 31.56
CA SER A 639 -15.34 7.34 31.75
C SER A 639 -14.95 7.01 33.19
N THR A 640 -13.99 6.10 33.30
CA THR A 640 -13.27 5.81 34.55
C THR A 640 -12.16 6.80 34.87
N THR A 641 -11.73 7.62 33.90
CA THR A 641 -10.78 8.70 34.16
C THR A 641 -11.51 9.83 34.88
N PRO A 642 -10.99 10.37 36.01
CA PRO A 642 -11.60 11.54 36.63
C PRO A 642 -11.45 12.78 35.75
N LEU A 643 -12.38 13.72 35.89
CA LEU A 643 -12.37 15.06 35.31
C LEU A 643 -12.15 16.08 36.42
N ASN A 644 -11.07 16.85 36.33
CA ASN A 644 -10.71 17.85 37.34
C ASN A 644 -11.20 19.24 36.90
N ILE A 645 -12.16 19.81 37.64
CA ILE A 645 -12.53 21.21 37.47
C ILE A 645 -11.65 22.03 38.42
N MET A 646 -10.75 22.83 37.86
CA MET A 646 -9.76 23.60 38.62
C MET A 646 -10.35 24.89 39.19
N ARG A 647 -11.36 25.46 38.51
CA ARG A 647 -11.98 26.73 38.84
C ARG A 647 -13.48 26.66 38.53
N ILE A 648 -14.31 27.14 39.45
CA ILE A 648 -15.73 27.39 39.17
C ILE A 648 -15.83 28.71 38.39
N PRO A 649 -16.40 28.72 37.18
CA PRO A 649 -16.47 29.92 36.36
C PRO A 649 -17.27 31.03 37.04
N SER A 650 -16.83 32.27 36.83
CA SER A 650 -17.66 33.43 37.15
C SER A 650 -18.82 33.52 36.17
N ILE A 651 -20.02 33.77 36.70
CA ILE A 651 -21.29 33.84 35.95
C ILE A 651 -22.02 35.15 36.29
N PRO A 652 -22.88 35.68 35.40
CA PRO A 652 -23.71 36.85 35.70
C PRO A 652 -24.64 36.61 36.89
N ASN A 653 -24.87 37.66 37.69
CA ASN A 653 -25.73 37.58 38.89
C ASN A 653 -27.14 37.08 38.56
N SER A 654 -27.71 36.28 39.46
CA SER A 654 -29.10 35.77 39.43
C SER A 654 -29.42 34.70 38.37
N ILE A 655 -28.42 34.02 37.81
CA ILE A 655 -28.60 32.90 36.89
C ILE A 655 -28.08 31.59 37.52
N SER A 656 -28.76 30.47 37.29
CA SER A 656 -28.24 29.12 37.54
C SER A 656 -27.86 28.45 36.22
N ILE A 657 -26.79 27.66 36.23
CA ILE A 657 -26.31 26.91 35.06
C ILE A 657 -26.25 25.42 35.44
N ASN A 658 -27.00 24.60 34.70
CA ASN A 658 -26.82 23.15 34.73
C ASN A 658 -25.46 22.84 34.12
N PHE A 659 -24.48 22.46 34.93
CA PHE A 659 -23.09 22.58 34.53
C PHE A 659 -22.56 21.30 33.89
N ILE A 660 -22.62 20.18 34.62
CA ILE A 660 -22.10 18.89 34.17
C ILE A 660 -22.80 17.73 34.90
N LEU A 661 -22.91 16.58 34.25
CA LEU A 661 -23.44 15.36 34.89
C LEU A 661 -22.35 14.69 35.72
N ASN A 662 -22.72 14.10 36.86
CA ASN A 662 -21.85 13.33 37.73
C ASN A 662 -22.13 11.81 37.67
N LYS A 663 -23.24 11.36 37.04
CA LYS A 663 -23.49 9.93 36.80
C LYS A 663 -22.37 9.26 35.99
N TYR A 664 -22.01 9.85 34.85
CA TYR A 664 -21.19 9.19 33.81
C TYR A 664 -19.68 9.18 34.08
N ARG A 665 -19.17 10.12 34.88
CA ARG A 665 -17.74 10.30 35.09
C ARG A 665 -17.42 10.90 36.45
N LYS A 666 -16.33 10.40 37.04
CA LYS A 666 -15.50 11.00 38.10
C LYS A 666 -15.39 12.54 38.16
N ILE A 667 -16.33 13.33 38.70
CA ILE A 667 -16.13 14.80 38.77
C ILE A 667 -15.41 15.22 40.07
N ASN A 668 -14.17 15.72 39.94
CA ASN A 668 -13.43 16.33 41.05
C ASN A 668 -13.63 17.85 41.04
N LEU A 669 -14.14 18.40 42.16
CA LEU A 669 -14.51 19.81 42.31
C LEU A 669 -13.66 20.51 43.38
N PRO A 670 -13.42 21.83 43.26
CA PRO A 670 -12.82 22.64 44.33
C PRO A 670 -13.91 23.06 45.34
N SER A 671 -13.54 23.18 46.61
CA SER A 671 -14.45 23.57 47.69
C SER A 671 -15.11 24.94 47.43
N SER A 672 -16.43 24.95 47.20
CA SER A 672 -17.19 26.17 46.85
C SER A 672 -18.65 26.08 47.28
N ASN A 673 -19.17 27.19 47.84
CA ASN A 673 -20.57 27.32 48.25
C ASN A 673 -21.54 27.60 47.08
N ASN A 674 -21.02 27.77 45.85
CA ASN A 674 -21.83 28.08 44.66
C ASN A 674 -22.16 26.84 43.80
N ILE A 675 -21.93 25.64 44.36
CA ILE A 675 -22.17 24.35 43.69
C ILE A 675 -23.29 23.64 44.43
N ASN A 676 -24.30 23.15 43.69
CA ASN A 676 -25.34 22.29 44.23
C ASN A 676 -25.36 20.96 43.45
N PHE A 677 -25.44 19.86 44.20
CA PHE A 677 -25.76 18.54 43.65
C PHE A 677 -27.28 18.38 43.62
N ILE A 678 -27.81 17.85 42.53
CA ILE A 678 -29.24 17.58 42.31
C ILE A 678 -29.44 16.15 41.81
N CYS A 679 -30.69 15.69 41.80
CA CYS A 679 -31.10 14.37 41.28
C CYS A 679 -30.37 13.21 41.96
N ASP A 680 -30.38 13.16 43.29
CA ASP A 680 -29.58 12.19 44.07
C ASP A 680 -28.10 12.09 43.61
N LYS A 681 -27.45 13.26 43.56
CA LYS A 681 -26.04 13.46 43.18
C LYS A 681 -25.69 13.10 41.73
N GLN A 682 -26.67 12.86 40.85
CA GLN A 682 -26.44 12.55 39.43
C GLN A 682 -26.02 13.77 38.58
N ALA A 683 -26.32 15.01 38.99
CA ALA A 683 -25.94 16.22 38.24
C ALA A 683 -25.48 17.38 39.14
N ILE A 684 -24.67 18.27 38.56
CA ILE A 684 -24.05 19.43 39.23
C ILE A 684 -24.56 20.73 38.60
N VAL A 685 -25.01 21.66 39.45
CA VAL A 685 -25.48 23.00 39.08
C VAL A 685 -24.59 24.07 39.71
N ILE A 686 -24.27 25.12 38.95
CA ILE A 686 -23.66 26.35 39.48
C ILE A 686 -24.79 27.35 39.73
N GLY A 687 -24.83 27.95 40.93
CA GLY A 687 -25.97 28.76 41.38
C GLY A 687 -27.07 27.93 42.05
N THR A 688 -28.32 28.39 42.03
CA THR A 688 -29.45 27.73 42.72
C THR A 688 -29.92 26.45 42.01
N GLY A 689 -29.80 25.30 42.69
CA GLY A 689 -30.30 24.00 42.20
C GLY A 689 -31.74 23.69 42.61
N ASN A 690 -32.44 22.84 41.86
CA ASN A 690 -33.81 22.39 42.12
C ASN A 690 -34.07 21.02 41.47
N ASP A 691 -34.44 20.01 42.26
CA ASP A 691 -34.67 18.62 41.79
C ASP A 691 -35.89 18.46 40.86
N LEU A 692 -36.76 19.46 40.71
CA LEU A 692 -37.85 19.41 39.72
C LEU A 692 -37.34 19.14 38.29
N ILE A 693 -36.12 19.59 37.97
CA ILE A 693 -35.49 19.36 36.66
C ILE A 693 -35.18 17.88 36.39
N CYS A 694 -35.03 17.03 37.40
CA CYS A 694 -34.64 15.62 37.23
C CYS A 694 -35.61 14.83 36.35
N SER A 695 -36.89 15.21 36.37
CA SER A 695 -37.94 14.68 35.48
C SER A 695 -37.75 15.07 34.01
N VAL A 696 -37.13 16.22 33.76
CA VAL A 696 -36.92 16.80 32.42
C VAL A 696 -35.61 16.32 31.80
N ILE A 697 -34.57 16.14 32.61
CA ILE A 697 -33.26 15.60 32.17
C ILE A 697 -33.14 14.07 32.30
N GLY A 698 -34.24 13.37 32.61
CA GLY A 698 -34.32 11.90 32.56
C GLY A 698 -33.63 11.14 33.71
N LEU A 699 -33.40 11.80 34.85
CA LEU A 699 -32.62 11.26 35.98
C LEU A 699 -33.50 10.76 37.14
N THR A 700 -34.69 10.22 36.85
CA THR A 700 -35.70 9.80 37.86
C THR A 700 -35.55 8.36 38.36
N ASN A 701 -34.68 7.56 37.76
CA ASN A 701 -34.38 6.19 38.19
C ASN A 701 -32.88 6.02 38.33
N LYS A 702 -32.45 5.31 39.38
CA LYS A 702 -31.04 5.06 39.68
C LYS A 702 -30.88 3.63 40.20
N VAL A 703 -30.07 2.83 39.50
CA VAL A 703 -29.69 1.48 39.94
C VAL A 703 -28.25 1.51 40.41
N CYS A 704 -27.99 0.95 41.59
CA CYS A 704 -26.65 0.78 42.14
C CYS A 704 -26.36 -0.72 42.28
N ASN A 705 -25.41 -1.24 41.51
CA ASN A 705 -24.85 -2.59 41.67
C ASN A 705 -23.41 -2.50 42.22
N PRO A 706 -23.17 -2.65 43.53
CA PRO A 706 -21.85 -2.57 44.13
C PRO A 706 -20.92 -3.68 43.65
N GLN A 707 -19.67 -3.32 43.38
CA GLN A 707 -18.61 -4.20 42.90
C GLN A 707 -17.54 -4.44 43.99
N PRO A 708 -16.73 -5.51 43.89
CA PRO A 708 -15.71 -5.84 44.90
C PRO A 708 -14.58 -4.82 45.09
N ASP A 709 -14.47 -3.82 44.20
CA ASP A 709 -13.50 -2.73 44.26
C ASP A 709 -14.06 -1.43 44.89
N ASN A 710 -15.26 -1.51 45.48
CA ASN A 710 -16.06 -0.39 46.00
C ASN A 710 -16.56 0.59 44.91
N SER A 711 -16.56 0.20 43.63
CA SER A 711 -17.30 0.92 42.58
C SER A 711 -18.75 0.46 42.49
N TYR A 712 -19.58 1.20 41.76
CA TYR A 712 -20.97 0.84 41.46
C TYR A 712 -21.17 0.80 39.94
N LEU A 713 -22.01 -0.13 39.48
CA LEU A 713 -22.51 -0.18 38.11
C LEU A 713 -24.00 0.23 38.06
N ASP A 714 -24.40 0.83 36.95
CA ASP A 714 -25.77 1.21 36.62
C ASP A 714 -26.58 0.05 36.01
N GLU A 715 -27.82 0.34 35.60
CA GLU A 715 -28.72 -0.58 34.92
C GLU A 715 -28.17 -1.18 33.60
N ASN A 716 -27.12 -0.60 33.01
CA ASN A 716 -26.48 -1.04 31.77
C ASN A 716 -25.12 -1.71 32.02
N GLY A 717 -24.69 -1.87 33.28
CA GLY A 717 -23.38 -2.40 33.63
C GLY A 717 -22.23 -1.40 33.45
N LEU A 718 -22.52 -0.09 33.34
CA LEU A 718 -21.51 0.98 33.26
C LEU A 718 -21.30 1.60 34.63
N HIS A 719 -20.10 2.14 34.91
CA HIS A 719 -19.84 2.77 36.21
C HIS A 719 -20.73 4.00 36.46
N ASP A 720 -21.38 4.03 37.63
CA ASP A 720 -22.16 5.16 38.14
C ASP A 720 -21.42 5.85 39.29
N TYR A 721 -21.02 7.11 39.08
CA TYR A 721 -20.30 7.91 40.09
C TYR A 721 -21.21 8.77 40.98
N SER A 722 -22.53 8.56 40.91
CA SER A 722 -23.52 9.14 41.81
C SER A 722 -23.97 8.19 42.94
N CYS A 723 -23.77 6.87 42.79
CA CYS A 723 -24.05 5.87 43.82
C CYS A 723 -23.11 6.01 45.05
N PRO A 724 -23.54 5.63 46.27
CA PRO A 724 -24.79 4.96 46.64
C PRO A 724 -26.06 5.83 46.50
N GLY A 725 -27.24 5.22 46.67
CA GLY A 725 -28.54 5.89 46.57
C GLY A 725 -28.97 6.57 47.88
N HIS A 726 -29.52 7.78 47.81
CA HIS A 726 -30.03 8.51 49.00
C HIS A 726 -31.53 8.79 48.86
N SER A 727 -32.19 9.16 49.96
CA SER A 727 -33.62 9.48 49.95
C SER A 727 -33.93 10.73 49.11
N ASN A 728 -34.55 10.53 47.96
CA ASN A 728 -35.07 11.59 47.10
C ASN A 728 -36.57 11.35 46.83
N SER A 729 -37.36 12.42 46.72
CA SER A 729 -38.81 12.31 46.45
C SER A 729 -39.16 12.18 44.97
N ILE A 730 -38.19 12.36 44.08
CA ILE A 730 -38.33 12.35 42.61
C ILE A 730 -37.52 11.21 41.98
N VAL A 731 -36.38 10.82 42.58
CA VAL A 731 -35.55 9.71 42.10
C VAL A 731 -35.87 8.40 42.83
N SER A 732 -36.21 7.35 42.10
CA SER A 732 -36.37 5.98 42.62
C SER A 732 -35.03 5.25 42.58
N THR A 733 -34.60 4.69 43.72
CA THR A 733 -33.28 4.06 43.92
C THR A 733 -33.40 2.55 44.15
N TYR A 734 -32.57 1.76 43.46
CA TYR A 734 -32.60 0.29 43.50
C TYR A 734 -31.20 -0.28 43.79
N LEU A 735 -31.12 -1.28 44.68
CA LEU A 735 -29.87 -1.99 45.01
C LEU A 735 -29.92 -3.43 44.49
N ILE A 736 -28.91 -3.84 43.74
CA ILE A 736 -28.78 -5.21 43.22
C ILE A 736 -27.46 -5.80 43.72
N ILE A 737 -27.51 -6.92 44.44
CA ILE A 737 -26.31 -7.61 44.96
C ILE A 737 -26.19 -8.98 44.28
N ASP A 738 -25.20 -9.07 43.38
CA ASP A 738 -24.83 -10.28 42.64
C ASP A 738 -23.33 -10.63 42.76
N SER A 739 -22.46 -9.62 42.87
CA SER A 739 -21.01 -9.77 42.79
C SER A 739 -20.32 -9.85 44.17
N VAL A 740 -20.83 -9.12 45.17
CA VAL A 740 -20.24 -8.99 46.52
C VAL A 740 -20.84 -9.98 47.53
N ASN A 741 -20.03 -10.45 48.47
CA ASN A 741 -20.45 -11.35 49.56
C ASN A 741 -20.92 -10.60 50.83
N SER A 742 -20.72 -9.29 50.88
CA SER A 742 -21.07 -8.45 52.03
C SER A 742 -21.30 -7.01 51.58
N TYR A 743 -22.31 -6.36 52.17
CA TYR A 743 -22.63 -4.97 51.89
C TYR A 743 -22.88 -4.20 53.20
N SER A 744 -22.36 -2.97 53.28
CA SER A 744 -22.46 -2.12 54.48
C SER A 744 -23.10 -0.80 54.10
N PHE A 745 -24.23 -0.48 54.74
CA PHE A 745 -25.00 0.71 54.43
C PHE A 745 -24.37 1.97 55.06
N GLU A 746 -24.34 3.07 54.30
CA GLU A 746 -24.08 4.40 54.85
C GLU A 746 -25.31 4.94 55.61
N SER A 747 -25.14 5.93 56.49
CA SER A 747 -26.19 6.38 57.42
C SER A 747 -27.44 6.96 56.73
N ASP A 748 -27.24 7.61 55.59
CA ASP A 748 -28.21 8.33 54.76
C ASP A 748 -28.55 7.57 53.45
N GLU A 749 -27.97 6.39 53.25
CA GLU A 749 -28.22 5.53 52.09
C GLU A 749 -29.61 4.87 52.17
N ARG A 750 -30.43 4.97 51.12
CA ARG A 750 -31.80 4.42 51.10
C ARG A 750 -32.17 3.90 49.71
N TYR A 751 -32.86 2.76 49.67
CA TYR A 751 -33.36 2.10 48.46
C TYR A 751 -34.84 1.77 48.55
N ASN A 752 -35.54 1.84 47.42
CA ASN A 752 -36.94 1.42 47.30
C ASN A 752 -37.11 -0.10 47.25
N LEU A 753 -36.09 -0.83 46.76
CA LEU A 753 -36.07 -2.29 46.65
C LEU A 753 -34.63 -2.80 46.63
N ILE A 754 -34.38 -3.92 47.31
CA ILE A 754 -33.10 -4.62 47.34
C ILE A 754 -33.28 -6.01 46.72
N THR A 755 -32.46 -6.36 45.72
CA THR A 755 -32.47 -7.68 45.07
C THR A 755 -31.19 -8.45 45.39
N LEU A 756 -31.34 -9.65 45.95
CA LEU A 756 -30.23 -10.55 46.28
C LEU A 756 -30.21 -11.74 45.30
N LEU A 757 -29.24 -11.72 44.38
CA LEU A 757 -28.98 -12.82 43.43
C LEU A 757 -27.94 -13.81 43.98
N ARG A 758 -27.22 -13.42 45.03
CA ARG A 758 -26.15 -14.19 45.68
C ARG A 758 -26.24 -14.09 47.19
N GLN A 759 -25.77 -15.13 47.89
CA GLN A 759 -25.66 -15.12 49.34
C GLN A 759 -24.71 -14.01 49.81
N ALA A 760 -25.25 -13.06 50.59
CA ALA A 760 -24.51 -11.94 51.14
C ALA A 760 -24.89 -11.65 52.60
N THR A 761 -23.99 -10.95 53.31
CA THR A 761 -24.25 -10.34 54.63
C THR A 761 -24.54 -8.86 54.47
N LEU A 762 -25.69 -8.39 54.96
CA LEU A 762 -26.06 -6.98 54.98
C LEU A 762 -25.81 -6.39 56.38
N TYR A 763 -24.87 -5.46 56.48
CA TYR A 763 -24.61 -4.68 57.68
C TYR A 763 -25.45 -3.39 57.62
N VAL A 764 -26.53 -3.34 58.41
CA VAL A 764 -27.56 -2.31 58.32
C VAL A 764 -28.30 -2.17 59.65
N SER A 765 -28.70 -0.97 60.03
CA SER A 765 -29.50 -0.73 61.26
C SER A 765 -30.46 0.43 61.05
N TYR A 766 -31.62 0.42 61.71
CA TYR A 766 -32.68 1.43 61.58
C TYR A 766 -33.27 1.56 60.16
N HIS A 767 -33.39 0.46 59.41
CA HIS A 767 -33.96 0.46 58.07
C HIS A 767 -35.19 -0.45 57.92
N ASP A 768 -36.15 0.01 57.12
CA ASP A 768 -37.21 -0.82 56.54
C ASP A 768 -36.73 -1.33 55.18
N LEU A 769 -36.64 -2.65 55.03
CA LEU A 769 -35.96 -3.32 53.92
C LEU A 769 -36.94 -4.22 53.16
N LEU A 770 -37.24 -3.84 51.92
CA LEU A 770 -37.92 -4.73 50.97
C LEU A 770 -36.87 -5.57 50.24
N ILE A 771 -36.78 -6.85 50.57
CA ILE A 771 -35.75 -7.76 50.05
C ILE A 771 -36.39 -8.85 49.19
N LYS A 772 -35.97 -8.89 47.93
CA LYS A 772 -36.32 -9.94 46.98
C LYS A 772 -35.13 -10.86 46.78
N SER A 773 -35.23 -12.12 47.20
CA SER A 773 -34.06 -13.02 47.27
C SER A 773 -34.26 -14.35 46.57
N TYR A 774 -33.21 -14.79 45.86
CA TYR A 774 -33.08 -16.15 45.32
C TYR A 774 -32.24 -17.07 46.23
N THR A 775 -31.53 -16.50 47.21
CA THR A 775 -30.56 -17.21 48.05
C THR A 775 -30.78 -16.94 49.53
N SER A 776 -30.24 -17.80 50.39
CA SER A 776 -30.09 -17.51 51.82
C SER A 776 -29.20 -16.28 52.04
N PHE A 777 -29.48 -15.48 53.06
CA PHE A 777 -28.72 -14.26 53.38
C PHE A 777 -28.65 -14.00 54.90
N ILE A 778 -27.75 -13.10 55.29
CA ILE A 778 -27.49 -12.74 56.68
C ILE A 778 -27.77 -11.24 56.85
N ILE A 779 -28.46 -10.86 57.93
CA ILE A 779 -28.60 -9.46 58.35
C ILE A 779 -27.94 -9.27 59.71
N ASP A 780 -27.09 -8.25 59.79
CA ASP A 780 -26.41 -7.82 61.00
C ASP A 780 -26.69 -6.34 61.30
N GLY A 781 -27.06 -6.07 62.55
CA GLY A 781 -27.51 -4.77 63.03
C GLY A 781 -28.99 -4.71 63.46
N THR A 782 -29.36 -3.65 64.16
CA THR A 782 -30.55 -3.58 65.02
C THR A 782 -31.67 -2.72 64.44
N LEU A 783 -32.90 -2.95 64.93
CA LEU A 783 -34.08 -2.15 64.60
C LEU A 783 -34.36 -2.09 63.09
N ASN A 784 -34.13 -3.21 62.40
CA ASN A 784 -34.53 -3.39 61.02
C ASN A 784 -35.90 -4.06 60.95
N SER A 785 -36.68 -3.72 59.92
CA SER A 785 -37.85 -4.49 59.50
C SER A 785 -37.59 -5.03 58.10
N VAL A 786 -37.89 -6.31 57.86
CA VAL A 786 -37.56 -6.97 56.58
C VAL A 786 -38.77 -7.72 56.05
N LEU A 787 -39.22 -7.31 54.86
CA LEU A 787 -40.20 -8.05 54.07
C LEU A 787 -39.46 -8.87 53.01
N VAL A 788 -39.61 -10.20 53.06
CA VAL A 788 -38.98 -11.13 52.13
C VAL A 788 -39.98 -11.64 51.10
N GLU A 789 -39.63 -11.43 49.83
CA GLU A 789 -40.25 -12.06 48.67
C GLU A 789 -39.33 -13.17 48.13
N SER A 790 -39.86 -14.40 48.00
CA SER A 790 -39.14 -15.54 47.42
C SER A 790 -39.44 -15.68 45.93
N ILE A 791 -38.45 -16.11 45.15
CA ILE A 791 -38.61 -16.44 43.73
C ILE A 791 -38.02 -17.83 43.45
N GLY A 792 -38.87 -18.82 43.21
CA GLY A 792 -38.45 -20.14 42.72
C GLY A 792 -39.26 -21.32 43.25
N ASN A 793 -39.35 -22.40 42.47
CA ASN A 793 -40.02 -23.63 42.88
C ASN A 793 -39.13 -24.50 43.79
N SER A 794 -39.55 -24.66 45.04
CA SER A 794 -39.15 -25.74 45.98
C SER A 794 -37.76 -25.71 46.66
N SER A 795 -37.10 -24.56 46.77
CA SER A 795 -35.97 -24.38 47.72
C SER A 795 -36.30 -23.35 48.80
N SER A 796 -36.07 -23.70 50.06
CA SER A 796 -36.32 -22.81 51.20
C SER A 796 -35.20 -21.78 51.38
N ILE A 797 -35.56 -20.52 51.64
CA ILE A 797 -34.60 -19.44 51.90
C ILE A 797 -34.28 -19.43 53.39
N ILE A 798 -32.99 -19.43 53.75
CA ILE A 798 -32.56 -19.30 55.14
C ILE A 798 -32.19 -17.84 55.41
N VAL A 799 -32.91 -17.20 56.31
CA VAL A 799 -32.61 -15.86 56.83
C VAL A 799 -31.92 -16.02 58.18
N THR A 800 -30.66 -15.60 58.26
CA THR A 800 -29.90 -15.57 59.52
C THR A 800 -29.89 -14.14 60.05
N SER A 801 -30.15 -13.94 61.34
CA SER A 801 -30.02 -12.60 61.94
C SER A 801 -29.14 -12.63 63.17
N LEU A 802 -28.10 -11.79 63.16
CA LEU A 802 -27.14 -11.69 64.28
C LEU A 802 -27.64 -10.75 65.40
N SER A 803 -28.70 -9.99 65.13
CA SER A 803 -29.36 -9.03 66.01
C SER A 803 -30.90 -9.21 65.95
N PRO A 804 -31.69 -8.58 66.83
CA PRO A 804 -33.15 -8.67 66.76
C PRO A 804 -33.72 -8.07 65.46
N LEU A 805 -34.44 -8.89 64.70
CA LEU A 805 -35.03 -8.56 63.40
C LEU A 805 -36.50 -8.96 63.35
N LEU A 806 -37.35 -8.07 62.84
CA LEU A 806 -38.75 -8.38 62.54
C LEU A 806 -38.87 -8.85 61.08
N LEU A 807 -39.24 -10.12 60.90
CA LEU A 807 -39.29 -10.79 59.60
C LEU A 807 -40.74 -11.03 59.15
N PHE A 808 -41.06 -10.50 57.97
CA PHE A 808 -42.32 -10.69 57.26
C PHE A 808 -42.09 -11.51 55.99
N VAL A 809 -43.08 -12.32 55.61
CA VAL A 809 -43.10 -13.08 54.35
C VAL A 809 -44.45 -12.89 53.65
N ASP A 810 -44.45 -13.02 52.33
CA ASP A 810 -45.68 -13.02 51.53
C ASP A 810 -46.63 -14.19 51.91
N ASN A 811 -47.92 -14.02 51.62
CA ASN A 811 -49.01 -14.95 51.93
C ASN A 811 -48.85 -16.36 51.35
N SER A 812 -48.04 -16.52 50.29
CA SER A 812 -47.72 -17.83 49.69
C SER A 812 -46.74 -18.68 50.53
N LEU A 813 -46.07 -18.06 51.50
CA LEU A 813 -44.96 -18.65 52.25
C LEU A 813 -45.27 -18.74 53.75
N GLY A 814 -44.47 -19.55 54.44
CA GLY A 814 -44.41 -19.58 55.89
C GLY A 814 -42.97 -19.64 56.39
N ILE A 815 -42.78 -19.20 57.62
CA ILE A 815 -41.52 -19.19 58.36
C ILE A 815 -41.50 -20.42 59.26
N THR A 816 -40.43 -21.21 59.20
CA THR A 816 -40.06 -22.18 60.25
C THR A 816 -38.92 -21.58 61.06
N ILE A 817 -39.14 -21.36 62.34
CA ILE A 817 -38.17 -20.70 63.21
C ILE A 817 -37.26 -21.75 63.85
N LEU A 818 -35.95 -21.54 63.72
CA LEU A 818 -34.91 -22.27 64.42
C LEU A 818 -34.26 -21.30 65.42
N THR A 819 -33.35 -21.78 66.28
CA THR A 819 -32.78 -20.99 67.37
C THR A 819 -32.19 -19.64 66.93
N ASN A 820 -31.39 -19.62 65.87
CA ASN A 820 -30.67 -18.42 65.40
C ASN A 820 -31.04 -17.99 63.96
N ASN A 821 -31.78 -18.84 63.23
CA ASN A 821 -32.09 -18.66 61.81
C ASN A 821 -33.58 -18.94 61.59
N ALA A 822 -34.16 -18.41 60.52
CA ALA A 822 -35.48 -18.81 60.06
C ALA A 822 -35.46 -19.34 58.62
N VAL A 823 -36.27 -20.35 58.37
CA VAL A 823 -36.39 -21.03 57.07
C VAL A 823 -37.72 -20.63 56.45
N VAL A 824 -37.69 -19.81 55.41
CA VAL A 824 -38.86 -19.38 54.65
C VAL A 824 -39.18 -20.43 53.58
N SER A 825 -40.36 -21.05 53.64
CA SER A 825 -40.75 -22.17 52.78
C SER A 825 -42.28 -22.33 52.67
N SER A 826 -42.73 -23.14 51.71
CA SER A 826 -44.15 -23.52 51.57
C SER A 826 -44.68 -24.36 52.74
N TYR A 827 -43.83 -24.98 53.55
CA TYR A 827 -44.21 -25.83 54.69
C TYR A 827 -44.12 -25.11 56.04
N GLY A 828 -43.67 -23.85 56.06
CA GLY A 828 -43.52 -23.10 57.31
C GLY A 828 -44.86 -22.82 58.00
N LEU A 829 -44.86 -22.92 59.33
CA LEU A 829 -46.05 -22.83 60.17
C LEU A 829 -46.29 -21.43 60.76
N CYS A 830 -45.40 -20.47 60.52
CA CYS A 830 -45.50 -19.10 61.02
C CYS A 830 -45.61 -18.06 59.88
N LYS A 831 -46.28 -16.93 60.09
CA LYS A 831 -46.42 -15.83 59.12
C LYS A 831 -45.56 -14.60 59.44
N THR A 832 -45.28 -14.35 60.71
CA THR A 832 -44.46 -13.22 61.16
C THR A 832 -43.58 -13.70 62.31
N GLY A 833 -42.27 -13.63 62.12
CA GLY A 833 -41.27 -14.10 63.06
C GLY A 833 -40.49 -12.93 63.66
N LEU A 834 -40.25 -12.99 64.97
CA LEU A 834 -39.20 -12.20 65.60
C LEU A 834 -37.95 -13.08 65.67
N LEU A 835 -36.94 -12.77 64.87
CA LEU A 835 -35.64 -13.45 64.92
C LEU A 835 -34.74 -12.73 65.91
N SER A 836 -34.00 -13.49 66.71
CA SER A 836 -32.92 -12.99 67.56
C SER A 836 -31.90 -14.09 67.80
N ASN A 837 -30.64 -13.70 68.04
CA ASN A 837 -29.54 -14.57 68.42
C ASN A 837 -29.71 -15.28 69.78
N THR A 838 -30.75 -14.94 70.54
CA THR A 838 -31.00 -15.39 71.93
C THR A 838 -32.36 -16.03 72.13
N ASN A 839 -33.40 -15.56 71.44
CA ASN A 839 -34.74 -16.16 71.48
C ASN A 839 -35.51 -15.77 70.20
N SER A 840 -35.69 -16.71 69.28
CA SER A 840 -36.49 -16.51 68.08
C SER A 840 -37.87 -17.14 68.26
N GLU A 841 -38.95 -16.39 67.99
CA GLU A 841 -40.31 -16.82 68.28
C GLU A 841 -41.32 -16.44 67.19
N CYS A 842 -42.34 -17.28 67.02
CA CYS A 842 -43.42 -17.03 66.08
C CYS A 842 -44.44 -16.09 66.71
N LYS A 843 -44.72 -14.95 66.07
CA LYS A 843 -45.76 -14.02 66.55
C LYS A 843 -47.15 -14.32 65.98
N ILE A 844 -47.25 -15.04 64.86
CA ILE A 844 -48.52 -15.36 64.18
C ILE A 844 -48.41 -16.75 63.48
N CYS A 845 -49.11 -17.80 63.96
CA CYS A 845 -49.16 -19.13 63.31
C CYS A 845 -49.99 -19.14 61.99
N ARG A 846 -49.86 -20.21 61.20
CA ARG A 846 -50.51 -20.41 59.88
C ARG A 846 -51.70 -21.39 59.86
N TYR A 847 -51.70 -22.44 60.70
CA TYR A 847 -52.76 -23.47 60.73
C TYR A 847 -53.46 -23.58 62.09
N LEU A 848 -52.89 -24.32 63.03
CA LEU A 848 -53.42 -24.56 64.38
C LEU A 848 -52.37 -24.19 65.43
N THR A 849 -52.83 -23.75 66.59
CA THR A 849 -52.01 -23.46 67.77
C THR A 849 -52.50 -24.33 68.93
N LYS A 850 -51.58 -24.97 69.67
CA LYS A 850 -51.93 -25.65 70.93
C LYS A 850 -52.27 -24.65 72.04
N GLU A 851 -52.85 -25.13 73.15
CA GLU A 851 -53.10 -24.31 74.35
C GLU A 851 -51.80 -23.76 74.99
N ASP A 852 -50.67 -24.43 74.76
CA ASP A 852 -49.31 -24.08 75.17
C ASP A 852 -48.54 -23.18 74.17
N GLY A 853 -49.15 -22.79 73.04
CA GLY A 853 -48.64 -21.73 72.14
C GLY A 853 -47.82 -22.17 70.93
N GLU A 854 -47.50 -23.47 70.79
CA GLU A 854 -46.82 -24.01 69.60
C GLU A 854 -47.79 -24.31 68.43
N CYS A 855 -47.31 -24.25 67.18
CA CYS A 855 -48.08 -24.67 65.99
C CYS A 855 -47.76 -26.14 65.58
N THR A 856 -48.74 -27.02 65.27
CA THR A 856 -48.51 -28.49 65.10
C THR A 856 -49.39 -29.29 64.11
N ASP A 857 -48.97 -30.54 63.81
CA ASP A 857 -49.55 -31.58 62.91
C ASP A 857 -50.18 -32.83 63.63
N PRO A 858 -50.83 -33.80 62.94
CA PRO A 858 -51.58 -34.96 63.52
C PRO A 858 -50.76 -36.25 63.79
N ILE A 859 -51.34 -37.27 64.47
CA ILE A 859 -50.55 -38.15 65.37
C ILE A 859 -50.42 -39.67 65.04
N ILE A 860 -51.38 -40.36 64.37
CA ILE A 860 -51.43 -41.86 64.31
C ILE A 860 -51.61 -42.40 62.88
N THR A 861 -51.01 -43.56 62.57
CA THR A 861 -51.11 -44.26 61.27
C THR A 861 -51.32 -45.79 61.36
N ILE A 862 -52.19 -46.32 60.49
CA ILE A 862 -52.45 -47.73 60.20
C ILE A 862 -51.70 -48.09 58.90
N GLU A 863 -51.08 -49.27 58.85
CA GLU A 863 -50.30 -49.66 57.68
C GLU A 863 -51.21 -49.94 56.48
N HIS A 864 -50.80 -49.47 55.30
CA HIS A 864 -51.64 -49.35 54.11
C HIS A 864 -52.92 -48.53 54.33
N CYS A 865 -52.85 -47.36 54.98
CA CYS A 865 -54.00 -46.48 55.22
C CYS A 865 -53.72 -44.97 55.06
N GLU A 866 -54.56 -44.28 54.28
CA GLU A 866 -54.40 -42.88 53.89
C GLU A 866 -55.18 -41.87 54.74
N LEU A 867 -56.29 -42.25 55.39
CA LEU A 867 -57.20 -41.32 56.07
C LEU A 867 -57.68 -41.83 57.44
N TYR A 868 -57.67 -40.91 58.42
CA TYR A 868 -58.01 -41.16 59.81
C TYR A 868 -59.10 -40.23 60.30
N ILE A 869 -60.12 -40.82 60.95
CA ILE A 869 -61.11 -40.07 61.71
C ILE A 869 -60.58 -39.74 63.11
N LYS A 870 -61.25 -38.82 63.83
CA LYS A 870 -60.85 -38.27 65.14
C LYS A 870 -60.44 -39.26 66.25
N ASN A 871 -60.73 -40.55 66.08
CA ASN A 871 -60.46 -41.63 67.04
C ASN A 871 -59.44 -42.68 66.54
N GLY A 872 -58.75 -42.45 65.41
CA GLY A 872 -57.64 -43.30 64.94
C GLY A 872 -58.04 -44.57 64.18
N LEU A 873 -59.26 -44.66 63.63
CA LEU A 873 -59.68 -45.73 62.72
C LEU A 873 -59.37 -45.39 61.27
N CYS A 874 -59.03 -46.40 60.47
CA CYS A 874 -58.76 -46.25 59.05
C CYS A 874 -60.05 -46.10 58.25
N GLU A 875 -60.27 -44.92 57.67
CA GLU A 875 -61.39 -44.67 56.76
C GLU A 875 -61.11 -45.15 55.34
N ARG A 876 -59.83 -45.22 54.92
CA ARG A 876 -59.43 -45.61 53.55
C ARG A 876 -58.06 -46.30 53.49
N CYS A 877 -58.02 -47.53 52.96
CA CYS A 877 -56.79 -48.30 52.72
C CYS A 877 -56.10 -47.98 51.38
N GLU A 878 -54.83 -48.33 51.24
CA GLU A 878 -54.03 -48.23 50.01
C GLU A 878 -54.41 -49.26 48.93
N GLU A 879 -53.99 -48.99 47.68
CA GLU A 879 -54.34 -49.80 46.49
C GLU A 879 -53.77 -51.23 46.53
N GLY A 880 -54.55 -52.18 46.03
CA GLY A 880 -54.30 -53.63 46.07
C GLY A 880 -55.00 -54.33 47.24
N PHE A 881 -55.52 -53.57 48.20
CA PHE A 881 -56.08 -54.07 49.46
C PHE A 881 -57.48 -53.47 49.75
N PHE A 882 -58.28 -54.14 50.58
CA PHE A 882 -59.60 -53.66 51.01
C PHE A 882 -59.78 -53.70 52.53
N SER A 883 -60.42 -52.67 53.08
CA SER A 883 -60.59 -52.49 54.54
C SER A 883 -61.63 -53.44 55.13
N THR A 884 -61.32 -53.95 56.31
CA THR A 884 -62.26 -54.60 57.23
C THR A 884 -62.51 -53.77 58.51
N GLY A 885 -62.05 -52.51 58.52
CA GLY A 885 -62.15 -51.58 59.65
C GLY A 885 -60.97 -51.66 60.63
N ASN A 886 -60.40 -52.85 60.84
CA ASN A 886 -59.22 -53.07 61.69
C ASN A 886 -57.98 -53.58 60.91
N SER A 887 -58.11 -53.97 59.64
CA SER A 887 -56.99 -54.31 58.74
C SER A 887 -57.37 -54.16 57.26
N CYS A 888 -56.36 -54.05 56.40
CA CYS A 888 -56.48 -54.01 54.94
C CYS A 888 -55.99 -55.36 54.35
N ASN A 889 -56.82 -56.06 53.55
CA ASN A 889 -56.52 -57.41 53.04
C ASN A 889 -56.45 -57.44 51.49
N GLU A 890 -55.62 -58.31 50.90
CA GLU A 890 -55.23 -58.26 49.47
C GLU A 890 -56.33 -58.72 48.47
N CYS A 891 -56.27 -58.18 47.25
CA CYS A 891 -57.20 -58.42 46.15
C CYS A 891 -56.80 -59.55 45.18
N THR A 892 -57.71 -59.94 44.29
CA THR A 892 -57.47 -60.98 43.26
C THR A 892 -56.50 -60.51 42.17
N SER A 893 -55.86 -61.45 41.44
CA SER A 893 -54.75 -61.13 40.53
C SER A 893 -55.09 -60.09 39.47
N ASN A 894 -54.21 -59.09 39.34
CA ASN A 894 -54.36 -57.88 38.53
C ASN A 894 -55.57 -56.99 38.93
N CYS A 895 -56.01 -57.02 40.20
CA CYS A 895 -57.01 -56.11 40.76
C CYS A 895 -56.42 -55.11 41.79
N LYS A 896 -56.71 -53.81 41.63
CA LYS A 896 -56.31 -52.70 42.52
C LYS A 896 -57.31 -52.34 43.60
N ILE A 897 -58.62 -52.42 43.35
CA ILE A 897 -59.63 -52.23 44.41
C ILE A 897 -60.68 -53.32 44.25
N CYS A 898 -60.99 -54.01 45.35
CA CYS A 898 -61.94 -55.11 45.38
C CYS A 898 -62.76 -55.09 46.67
N ASN A 899 -63.72 -56.00 46.76
CA ASN A 899 -64.11 -56.59 48.03
C ASN A 899 -63.88 -58.12 47.95
N SER A 900 -64.33 -58.85 48.97
CA SER A 900 -64.22 -60.31 49.05
C SER A 900 -64.86 -61.10 47.89
N GLU A 901 -65.65 -60.49 47.02
CA GLU A 901 -66.43 -61.19 45.98
C GLU A 901 -66.24 -60.64 44.55
N LYS A 902 -65.84 -59.38 44.39
CA LYS A 902 -65.64 -58.75 43.07
C LYS A 902 -64.46 -57.79 43.06
N CYS A 903 -63.72 -57.83 41.95
CA CYS A 903 -62.82 -56.76 41.57
C CYS A 903 -63.62 -55.56 41.06
N PHE A 904 -63.36 -54.38 41.61
CA PHE A 904 -63.93 -53.12 41.15
C PHE A 904 -63.01 -52.36 40.18
N LEU A 905 -61.70 -52.59 40.26
CA LEU A 905 -60.67 -51.75 39.63
C LEU A 905 -59.40 -52.59 39.36
N CYS A 906 -58.79 -52.50 38.18
CA CYS A 906 -57.72 -53.40 37.71
C CYS A 906 -56.33 -52.75 37.60
N PHE A 907 -55.28 -53.52 37.91
CA PHE A 907 -53.89 -53.16 37.60
C PHE A 907 -53.66 -52.95 36.10
N ASP A 908 -52.57 -52.25 35.82
CA ASP A 908 -52.33 -51.55 34.57
C ASP A 908 -52.27 -52.47 33.32
N ASN A 909 -52.90 -51.98 32.24
CA ASN A 909 -53.21 -52.61 30.95
C ASN A 909 -54.41 -53.58 30.91
N TYR A 910 -55.13 -53.76 32.02
CA TYR A 910 -56.33 -54.58 32.08
C TYR A 910 -57.59 -53.77 32.44
N ILE A 911 -58.75 -54.19 31.90
CA ILE A 911 -60.08 -53.61 32.13
C ILE A 911 -61.01 -54.63 32.80
N VAL A 912 -61.88 -54.19 33.72
CA VAL A 912 -62.87 -55.08 34.36
C VAL A 912 -63.91 -55.50 33.32
N SER A 913 -64.07 -56.81 33.09
CA SER A 913 -65.14 -57.37 32.26
C SER A 913 -65.84 -58.49 33.02
N GLY A 914 -67.08 -58.22 33.43
CA GLY A 914 -67.78 -59.07 34.40
C GLY A 914 -67.18 -58.93 35.80
N THR A 915 -66.52 -59.98 36.29
CA THR A 915 -65.93 -60.03 37.65
C THR A 915 -64.40 -60.16 37.65
N LYS A 916 -63.72 -60.04 36.49
CA LYS A 916 -62.26 -60.20 36.32
C LYS A 916 -61.68 -59.23 35.28
N CYS A 917 -60.35 -59.10 35.25
CA CYS A 917 -59.59 -58.13 34.45
C CYS A 917 -59.04 -58.75 33.12
N ILE A 918 -59.18 -58.06 31.97
CA ILE A 918 -58.72 -58.51 30.62
C ILE A 918 -58.14 -57.35 29.75
N GLU A 919 -57.36 -57.63 28.70
CA GLU A 919 -56.51 -56.65 27.96
C GLU A 919 -57.05 -56.23 26.56
N THR A 920 -56.76 -55.01 26.08
CA THR A 920 -57.15 -54.48 24.74
C THR A 920 -56.15 -53.47 24.14
N SER A 921 -56.17 -53.26 22.80
CA SER A 921 -55.00 -52.82 21.99
C SER A 921 -55.01 -51.41 21.38
N ASN A 922 -55.77 -50.44 21.91
CA ASN A 922 -55.81 -49.04 21.40
C ASN A 922 -55.38 -47.97 22.44
N CYS A 923 -54.53 -48.37 23.39
CA CYS A 923 -53.92 -47.51 24.39
C CYS A 923 -52.41 -47.80 24.45
N LYS A 924 -51.55 -46.80 24.70
CA LYS A 924 -50.11 -47.06 24.85
C LYS A 924 -49.77 -47.53 26.28
N TYR A 925 -50.54 -47.07 27.28
CA TYR A 925 -50.53 -47.59 28.65
C TYR A 925 -51.85 -47.25 29.37
N MET A 926 -52.46 -48.19 30.08
CA MET A 926 -53.80 -48.08 30.68
C MET A 926 -53.79 -48.55 32.15
N ASN A 927 -54.73 -48.12 32.99
CA ASN A 927 -54.79 -48.43 34.43
C ASN A 927 -56.23 -48.31 34.90
N ASN A 928 -56.78 -49.25 35.68
CA ASN A 928 -58.13 -49.11 36.26
C ASN A 928 -59.27 -48.89 35.26
N GLY A 929 -59.17 -49.45 34.04
CA GLY A 929 -60.12 -49.14 32.96
C GLY A 929 -59.97 -47.72 32.37
N ILE A 930 -58.86 -47.04 32.67
CA ILE A 930 -58.58 -45.64 32.39
C ILE A 930 -57.24 -45.56 31.63
N CYS A 931 -57.30 -45.22 30.34
CA CYS A 931 -56.21 -45.27 29.36
C CYS A 931 -55.14 -44.15 29.54
N LEU A 932 -54.36 -44.22 30.63
CA LEU A 932 -53.42 -43.18 31.10
C LEU A 932 -52.44 -42.57 30.08
N VAL A 933 -51.99 -43.34 29.08
CA VAL A 933 -51.03 -42.84 28.08
C VAL A 933 -51.52 -43.18 26.67
N CYS A 934 -51.88 -42.12 25.95
CA CYS A 934 -52.26 -42.17 24.56
C CYS A 934 -51.05 -42.28 23.61
N PRO A 935 -51.27 -42.68 22.35
CA PRO A 935 -50.33 -42.39 21.26
C PRO A 935 -50.13 -40.87 21.12
N PRO A 936 -48.93 -40.41 20.69
CA PRO A 936 -48.58 -38.98 20.70
C PRO A 936 -49.53 -38.13 19.85
N GLY A 937 -49.83 -36.92 20.35
CA GLY A 937 -50.83 -36.03 19.77
C GLY A 937 -52.28 -36.26 20.22
N LYS A 938 -52.54 -37.19 21.16
CA LYS A 938 -53.88 -37.43 21.74
C LYS A 938 -53.89 -37.49 23.26
N THR A 939 -55.07 -37.25 23.83
CA THR A 939 -55.42 -37.31 25.25
C THR A 939 -56.75 -38.07 25.44
N GLN A 940 -57.01 -38.49 26.67
CA GLN A 940 -58.15 -39.33 27.04
C GLN A 940 -59.48 -38.60 26.85
N GLU A 941 -60.53 -39.34 26.47
CA GLU A 941 -61.89 -38.82 26.58
C GLU A 941 -62.35 -38.74 28.05
N PRO A 942 -63.43 -38.00 28.37
CA PRO A 942 -63.90 -37.81 29.75
C PRO A 942 -64.36 -39.10 30.47
N SER A 943 -64.73 -40.16 29.72
CA SER A 943 -64.99 -41.51 30.26
C SER A 943 -63.70 -42.27 30.56
N MET A 944 -62.56 -41.74 30.14
CA MET A 944 -61.19 -42.20 30.38
C MET A 944 -60.81 -43.58 29.82
N GLU A 945 -61.75 -44.44 29.43
CA GLU A 945 -61.52 -45.78 28.89
C GLU A 945 -60.73 -45.82 27.56
N LYS A 946 -60.70 -44.72 26.78
CA LYS A 946 -60.08 -44.65 25.44
C LYS A 946 -59.47 -43.27 25.15
N CYS A 947 -58.53 -43.20 24.22
CA CYS A 947 -57.88 -41.96 23.76
C CYS A 947 -58.45 -41.46 22.43
N SER A 948 -59.00 -40.25 22.44
CA SER A 948 -59.65 -39.67 21.25
C SER A 948 -59.72 -38.14 21.20
N VAL A 949 -59.51 -37.42 22.31
CA VAL A 949 -59.32 -35.96 22.28
C VAL A 949 -57.92 -35.68 21.71
N ASN A 950 -57.75 -34.68 20.85
CA ASN A 950 -56.43 -34.33 20.31
C ASN A 950 -55.68 -33.40 21.29
N CYS A 951 -54.37 -33.61 21.44
CA CYS A 951 -53.51 -32.67 22.13
C CYS A 951 -53.34 -31.36 21.33
N PRO A 952 -52.96 -30.25 21.99
CA PRO A 952 -52.52 -29.05 21.29
C PRO A 952 -51.25 -29.36 20.46
N ASN A 953 -51.06 -28.63 19.36
CA ASN A 953 -50.05 -28.96 18.35
C ASN A 953 -48.62 -29.04 18.92
N GLY A 954 -47.90 -30.11 18.56
CA GLY A 954 -46.49 -30.32 18.95
C GLY A 954 -46.25 -31.00 20.29
N CYS A 955 -47.33 -31.41 20.94
CA CYS A 955 -47.28 -32.12 22.21
C CYS A 955 -47.27 -33.64 22.01
N ASP A 956 -46.28 -34.32 22.58
CA ASP A 956 -46.25 -35.80 22.62
C ASP A 956 -47.21 -36.34 23.69
N THR A 957 -47.36 -35.67 24.84
CA THR A 957 -48.34 -36.04 25.89
C THR A 957 -48.90 -34.82 26.63
N CYS A 958 -50.23 -34.69 26.69
CA CYS A 958 -50.97 -33.57 27.28
C CYS A 958 -51.98 -34.00 28.36
N SER A 959 -52.32 -33.12 29.30
CA SER A 959 -53.34 -33.36 30.35
C SER A 959 -54.74 -32.86 29.97
N SER A 960 -54.86 -31.94 29.01
CA SER A 960 -56.12 -31.50 28.40
C SER A 960 -55.90 -31.15 26.93
N SER A 961 -56.96 -30.76 26.21
CA SER A 961 -56.85 -30.20 24.84
C SER A 961 -55.96 -28.94 24.74
N ASP A 962 -55.64 -28.31 25.88
CA ASP A 962 -54.97 -27.00 25.96
C ASP A 962 -53.79 -26.98 26.96
N VAL A 963 -53.31 -28.12 27.49
CA VAL A 963 -52.18 -28.19 28.45
C VAL A 963 -51.24 -29.39 28.20
N CYS A 964 -49.94 -29.16 27.96
CA CYS A 964 -48.95 -30.18 27.60
C CYS A 964 -47.90 -30.53 28.68
N ILE A 965 -47.52 -31.83 28.74
CA ILE A 965 -46.62 -32.43 29.72
C ILE A 965 -45.22 -32.73 29.14
N HIS A 966 -45.13 -33.31 27.93
CA HIS A 966 -43.87 -33.52 27.19
C HIS A 966 -44.02 -33.14 25.71
N CYS A 967 -42.98 -32.51 25.16
CA CYS A 967 -43.00 -31.96 23.81
C CYS A 967 -42.29 -32.85 22.79
N SER A 968 -42.81 -32.84 21.56
CA SER A 968 -42.30 -33.62 20.44
C SER A 968 -40.95 -33.08 19.97
N ILE A 969 -39.88 -33.47 20.66
CA ILE A 969 -38.49 -33.06 20.36
C ILE A 969 -38.05 -33.43 18.92
N ASN A 970 -38.57 -34.52 18.35
CA ASN A 970 -38.33 -34.89 16.94
C ASN A 970 -39.04 -33.97 15.93
N ASN A 971 -40.04 -33.19 16.38
CA ASN A 971 -40.75 -32.18 15.59
C ASN A 971 -40.34 -30.75 16.02
N SER A 972 -39.18 -30.58 16.65
CA SER A 972 -38.62 -29.30 17.11
C SER A 972 -39.38 -28.57 18.25
N TYR A 973 -40.23 -29.26 19.02
CA TYR A 973 -40.92 -28.64 20.16
C TYR A 973 -40.16 -28.80 21.48
N ILE A 974 -40.05 -27.70 22.24
CA ILE A 974 -39.50 -27.66 23.61
C ILE A 974 -40.61 -27.27 24.59
N LYS A 975 -40.55 -27.80 25.81
CA LYS A 975 -41.52 -27.48 26.86
C LYS A 975 -41.32 -26.07 27.39
N ASN A 976 -42.31 -25.20 27.19
CA ASN A 976 -42.36 -23.88 27.79
C ASN A 976 -43.63 -23.80 28.67
N ASN A 977 -43.43 -23.97 29.98
CA ASN A 977 -44.50 -24.18 30.96
C ASN A 977 -45.44 -25.32 30.54
N ASP A 978 -46.73 -25.01 30.46
CA ASP A 978 -47.85 -25.95 30.24
C ASP A 978 -48.28 -26.02 28.77
N GLN A 979 -47.43 -25.57 27.83
CA GLN A 979 -47.60 -25.74 26.39
C GLN A 979 -46.29 -26.14 25.72
N CYS A 980 -46.39 -26.68 24.51
CA CYS A 980 -45.22 -26.91 23.66
C CYS A 980 -44.99 -25.72 22.76
N GLU A 981 -43.86 -25.07 22.94
CA GLU A 981 -43.40 -24.06 22.01
C GLU A 981 -42.61 -24.74 20.89
N LEU A 982 -43.04 -24.53 19.65
CA LEU A 982 -42.24 -24.92 18.49
C LEU A 982 -41.01 -24.02 18.44
N LYS A 983 -39.84 -24.55 18.76
CA LYS A 983 -38.58 -23.87 18.45
C LYS A 983 -38.31 -24.10 16.98
N GLN A 984 -38.73 -23.15 16.14
CA GLN A 984 -38.50 -23.22 14.71
C GLN A 984 -37.00 -23.18 14.41
N SER A 985 -36.63 -23.77 13.27
CA SER A 985 -35.27 -23.73 12.75
C SER A 985 -34.19 -24.39 13.64
N THR A 986 -34.50 -25.55 14.22
CA THR A 986 -33.57 -26.34 15.04
C THR A 986 -33.16 -27.64 14.35
N ASN A 987 -31.88 -28.03 14.41
CA ASN A 987 -31.41 -29.32 13.90
C ASN A 987 -31.42 -30.42 14.98
N GLN A 988 -31.05 -30.09 16.23
CA GLN A 988 -31.11 -31.02 17.37
C GLN A 988 -31.52 -30.31 18.66
N ILE A 989 -32.44 -30.90 19.43
CA ILE A 989 -32.99 -30.31 20.66
C ILE A 989 -33.23 -31.34 21.77
N THR A 990 -33.44 -30.83 22.98
CA THR A 990 -33.92 -31.61 24.14
C THR A 990 -35.17 -30.97 24.74
N ASN A 991 -35.87 -31.70 25.62
CA ASN A 991 -37.07 -31.20 26.31
C ASN A 991 -36.83 -29.99 27.27
N LYS A 992 -35.58 -29.52 27.44
CA LYS A 992 -35.22 -28.34 28.26
C LYS A 992 -34.49 -27.22 27.51
N GLN A 993 -33.70 -27.55 26.47
CA GLN A 993 -32.92 -26.57 25.70
C GLN A 993 -32.58 -27.09 24.29
N VAL A 994 -32.36 -26.19 23.35
CA VAL A 994 -31.82 -26.49 22.01
C VAL A 994 -30.34 -26.89 22.14
N ILE A 995 -29.87 -27.84 21.30
CA ILE A 995 -28.45 -28.22 21.19
C ILE A 995 -27.83 -27.71 19.87
N ASP A 996 -28.56 -27.70 18.77
CA ASP A 996 -28.06 -27.32 17.44
C ASP A 996 -29.16 -26.76 16.52
N CYS A 997 -28.79 -25.90 15.57
CA CYS A 997 -29.71 -25.10 14.76
C CYS A 997 -29.73 -25.47 13.26
N GLN A 998 -30.85 -25.22 12.59
CA GLN A 998 -30.95 -25.34 11.14
C GLN A 998 -30.24 -24.19 10.43
N ASP A 999 -29.86 -24.44 9.18
CA ASP A 999 -29.23 -23.46 8.31
C ASP A 999 -30.09 -22.18 8.21
N GLY A 1000 -29.52 -21.08 8.68
CA GLY A 1000 -30.15 -19.75 8.74
C GLY A 1000 -30.34 -19.24 10.17
N PHE A 1001 -29.98 -20.07 11.16
CA PHE A 1001 -30.15 -19.79 12.59
C PHE A 1001 -28.90 -20.24 13.37
N TYR A 1002 -28.66 -19.65 14.54
CA TYR A 1002 -27.53 -19.97 15.42
C TYR A 1002 -27.98 -20.15 16.87
N LEU A 1003 -27.21 -20.93 17.63
CA LEU A 1003 -27.48 -21.17 19.03
C LEU A 1003 -26.92 -20.03 19.90
N LYS A 1004 -27.79 -19.35 20.66
CA LYS A 1004 -27.43 -18.49 21.78
C LYS A 1004 -28.40 -18.75 22.94
N GLU A 1005 -27.87 -18.92 24.14
CA GLU A 1005 -28.64 -19.15 25.38
C GLU A 1005 -29.76 -20.22 25.26
N GLY A 1006 -29.48 -21.29 24.50
CA GLY A 1006 -30.38 -22.45 24.39
C GLY A 1006 -31.59 -22.27 23.47
N SER A 1007 -31.63 -21.24 22.63
CA SER A 1007 -32.61 -21.08 21.53
C SER A 1007 -31.92 -20.81 20.19
N CYS A 1008 -32.55 -21.23 19.08
CA CYS A 1008 -32.10 -20.88 17.73
C CYS A 1008 -32.61 -19.51 17.33
N VAL A 1009 -31.70 -18.55 17.19
CA VAL A 1009 -32.01 -17.19 16.74
C VAL A 1009 -31.70 -17.08 15.25
N SER A 1010 -32.57 -16.45 14.48
CA SER A 1010 -32.33 -16.22 13.04
C SER A 1010 -31.03 -15.46 12.86
N CYS A 1011 -30.24 -15.85 11.87
CA CYS A 1011 -29.14 -15.04 11.41
C CYS A 1011 -29.70 -13.72 10.87
N GLU A 1012 -29.41 -12.62 11.55
CA GLU A 1012 -29.95 -11.32 11.16
C GLU A 1012 -29.32 -10.81 9.87
N ASN A 1013 -30.08 -9.97 9.15
CA ASN A 1013 -29.71 -9.44 7.83
C ASN A 1013 -29.54 -10.58 6.79
N ASP A 1014 -30.62 -11.23 6.37
CA ASP A 1014 -30.62 -12.08 5.16
C ASP A 1014 -29.61 -13.25 5.13
N CYS A 1015 -29.14 -13.76 6.28
CA CYS A 1015 -28.06 -14.73 6.34
C CYS A 1015 -28.57 -16.19 6.40
N SER A 1016 -27.99 -17.07 5.58
CA SER A 1016 -28.37 -18.48 5.42
C SER A 1016 -27.64 -19.47 6.32
N LYS A 1017 -26.53 -19.09 6.99
CA LYS A 1017 -25.89 -19.83 8.10
C LYS A 1017 -25.05 -18.87 8.92
N CYS A 1018 -25.02 -18.98 10.25
CA CYS A 1018 -24.19 -18.14 11.11
C CYS A 1018 -23.84 -18.84 12.43
N LEU A 1019 -22.93 -18.23 13.20
CA LEU A 1019 -22.36 -18.76 14.44
C LEU A 1019 -22.22 -17.64 15.48
N TYR A 1020 -22.43 -17.93 16.75
CA TYR A 1020 -22.22 -16.98 17.86
C TYR A 1020 -20.97 -17.34 18.67
N ASN A 1021 -20.22 -16.33 19.09
CA ASN A 1021 -19.00 -16.49 19.86
C ASN A 1021 -19.17 -15.98 21.28
N ASP A 1022 -19.40 -16.90 22.22
CA ASP A 1022 -19.70 -16.61 23.63
C ASP A 1022 -18.61 -15.78 24.35
N LYS A 1023 -17.37 -15.73 23.84
CA LYS A 1023 -16.28 -14.96 24.46
C LYS A 1023 -16.21 -13.49 24.02
N THR A 1024 -16.93 -13.13 22.96
CA THR A 1024 -16.94 -11.77 22.41
C THR A 1024 -18.35 -11.23 22.18
N GLU A 1025 -19.37 -12.03 22.50
CA GLU A 1025 -20.81 -11.77 22.30
C GLU A 1025 -21.22 -11.34 20.89
N THR A 1026 -20.43 -11.75 19.88
CA THR A 1026 -20.68 -11.39 18.48
C THR A 1026 -21.21 -12.57 17.67
N ILE A 1027 -22.21 -12.27 16.84
CA ILE A 1027 -22.74 -13.16 15.81
C ILE A 1027 -21.90 -12.98 14.54
N GLN A 1028 -21.55 -14.08 13.89
CA GLN A 1028 -20.75 -14.11 12.66
C GLN A 1028 -21.49 -14.93 11.58
N CYS A 1029 -21.82 -14.29 10.47
CA CYS A 1029 -22.46 -14.92 9.32
C CYS A 1029 -21.46 -15.73 8.47
N LEU A 1030 -21.89 -16.92 8.05
CA LEU A 1030 -21.10 -17.94 7.37
C LEU A 1030 -21.59 -18.23 5.94
N GLU A 1031 -22.88 -18.00 5.64
CA GLU A 1031 -23.50 -18.24 4.32
C GLU A 1031 -24.74 -17.33 4.10
N CYS A 1032 -25.16 -17.07 2.87
CA CYS A 1032 -26.31 -16.22 2.44
C CYS A 1032 -27.08 -16.87 1.26
N PRO A 1033 -28.34 -16.45 0.99
CA PRO A 1033 -29.13 -16.95 -0.14
C PRO A 1033 -28.50 -16.63 -1.51
N GLU A 1034 -28.88 -17.39 -2.54
CA GLU A 1034 -28.53 -17.05 -3.93
C GLU A 1034 -28.97 -15.61 -4.25
N GLY A 1035 -28.06 -14.82 -4.83
CA GLY A 1035 -28.29 -13.40 -5.09
C GLY A 1035 -27.84 -12.45 -3.98
N LYS A 1036 -27.27 -12.93 -2.86
CA LYS A 1036 -26.80 -12.12 -1.72
C LYS A 1036 -25.37 -12.50 -1.25
N VAL A 1037 -24.70 -11.60 -0.52
CA VAL A 1037 -23.31 -11.79 -0.04
C VAL A 1037 -23.04 -11.30 1.39
N ILE A 1038 -22.11 -11.95 2.11
CA ILE A 1038 -21.86 -11.77 3.56
C ILE A 1038 -21.06 -10.50 3.87
N VAL A 1039 -21.69 -9.49 4.47
CA VAL A 1039 -21.19 -8.17 4.88
C VAL A 1039 -20.68 -8.15 6.34
N ASN A 1040 -19.54 -7.50 6.62
CA ASN A 1040 -18.75 -7.48 7.87
C ASN A 1040 -18.50 -8.86 8.51
N GLY A 1041 -18.70 -9.96 7.76
CA GLY A 1041 -18.81 -11.30 8.35
C GLY A 1041 -19.98 -11.44 9.33
N LYS A 1042 -21.02 -10.60 9.29
CA LYS A 1042 -22.17 -10.59 10.23
C LYS A 1042 -23.54 -10.51 9.58
N SER A 1043 -23.65 -9.84 8.44
CA SER A 1043 -24.89 -9.58 7.72
C SER A 1043 -24.82 -10.10 6.30
N CYS A 1044 -25.93 -10.12 5.56
CA CYS A 1044 -25.98 -10.37 4.12
C CYS A 1044 -26.78 -9.27 3.43
N GLN A 1045 -26.40 -8.95 2.20
CA GLN A 1045 -27.10 -7.98 1.38
C GLN A 1045 -27.20 -8.44 -0.08
N PRO A 1046 -28.22 -7.99 -0.83
CA PRO A 1046 -28.30 -8.17 -2.28
C PRO A 1046 -26.98 -7.86 -2.98
N ILE A 1047 -26.60 -8.72 -3.94
CA ILE A 1047 -25.38 -8.56 -4.75
C ILE A 1047 -25.30 -7.13 -5.30
N GLU A 1048 -26.39 -6.60 -5.86
CA GLU A 1048 -26.44 -5.25 -6.42
C GLU A 1048 -26.25 -4.11 -5.39
N SER A 1049 -26.74 -4.27 -4.14
CA SER A 1049 -26.75 -3.17 -3.16
C SER A 1049 -25.41 -2.90 -2.49
N VAL A 1050 -24.53 -3.89 -2.44
CA VAL A 1050 -23.14 -3.75 -1.96
C VAL A 1050 -22.14 -3.53 -3.09
N GLY A 1051 -22.60 -3.36 -4.33
CA GLY A 1051 -21.74 -3.24 -5.51
C GLY A 1051 -21.07 -4.56 -5.93
N CYS A 1052 -21.68 -5.72 -5.64
CA CYS A 1052 -21.24 -7.02 -6.11
C CYS A 1052 -21.85 -7.36 -7.49
N LYS A 1053 -21.20 -8.24 -8.27
CA LYS A 1053 -21.68 -8.74 -9.59
C LYS A 1053 -21.93 -10.23 -9.62
N THR A 1054 -21.02 -11.01 -9.04
CA THR A 1054 -21.17 -12.46 -8.90
C THR A 1054 -20.61 -12.92 -7.56
N SER A 1055 -21.32 -13.87 -6.95
CA SER A 1055 -20.98 -14.48 -5.67
C SER A 1055 -20.80 -15.98 -5.82
N VAL A 1056 -19.94 -16.57 -4.99
CA VAL A 1056 -19.78 -18.03 -4.86
C VAL A 1056 -19.66 -18.35 -3.38
N ASN A 1057 -20.41 -19.37 -2.93
CA ASN A 1057 -20.55 -19.74 -1.50
C ASN A 1057 -20.82 -18.49 -0.64
N SER A 1058 -21.74 -17.65 -1.12
CA SER A 1058 -22.24 -16.44 -0.45
C SER A 1058 -21.20 -15.37 -0.11
N LYS A 1059 -19.98 -15.48 -0.61
CA LYS A 1059 -19.01 -14.38 -0.58
C LYS A 1059 -19.00 -13.71 -1.95
N CYS A 1060 -18.92 -12.38 -1.98
CA CYS A 1060 -18.73 -11.69 -3.24
C CYS A 1060 -17.34 -12.04 -3.80
N ILE A 1061 -17.29 -12.55 -5.02
CA ILE A 1061 -16.02 -12.89 -5.68
C ILE A 1061 -15.65 -11.89 -6.78
N VAL A 1062 -16.63 -11.14 -7.32
CA VAL A 1062 -16.43 -10.11 -8.34
C VAL A 1062 -17.42 -8.97 -8.11
N CYS A 1063 -16.93 -7.73 -8.05
CA CYS A 1063 -17.75 -6.52 -7.89
C CYS A 1063 -18.35 -6.01 -9.22
N THR A 1064 -19.43 -5.20 -9.17
CA THR A 1064 -20.09 -4.63 -10.37
C THR A 1064 -19.17 -3.72 -11.15
N GLU A 1065 -18.45 -2.88 -10.42
CA GLU A 1065 -17.30 -2.13 -10.90
C GLU A 1065 -16.04 -2.92 -10.56
N PHE A 1066 -15.09 -2.93 -11.50
CA PHE A 1066 -13.96 -3.85 -11.41
C PHE A 1066 -12.92 -3.41 -10.36
N ASP A 1067 -12.76 -2.09 -10.15
CA ASP A 1067 -11.84 -1.42 -9.20
C ASP A 1067 -12.10 -1.71 -7.71
N LYS A 1068 -13.16 -2.48 -7.42
CA LYS A 1068 -13.61 -2.77 -6.07
C LYS A 1068 -13.42 -4.24 -5.74
N TYR A 1069 -12.98 -4.48 -4.51
CA TYR A 1069 -12.99 -5.78 -3.88
C TYR A 1069 -13.97 -5.74 -2.74
N PHE A 1070 -14.46 -6.91 -2.39
CA PHE A 1070 -15.29 -7.06 -1.24
C PHE A 1070 -14.42 -7.20 0.00
N ASP A 1071 -14.32 -6.16 0.83
CA ASP A 1071 -13.53 -6.12 2.08
C ASP A 1071 -14.11 -6.98 3.23
N GLY A 1072 -14.96 -7.92 2.86
CA GLY A 1072 -15.88 -8.60 3.75
C GLY A 1072 -17.15 -7.79 4.03
N SER A 1073 -17.29 -6.53 3.60
CA SER A 1073 -18.39 -5.64 3.97
C SER A 1073 -19.10 -4.96 2.79
N ASN A 1074 -18.37 -4.24 1.96
CA ASN A 1074 -18.89 -3.68 0.72
C ASN A 1074 -17.87 -3.92 -0.39
N CYS A 1075 -18.28 -3.78 -1.64
CA CYS A 1075 -17.32 -3.60 -2.72
C CYS A 1075 -16.69 -2.21 -2.58
N VAL A 1076 -15.58 -2.14 -1.84
CA VAL A 1076 -14.78 -0.94 -1.61
C VAL A 1076 -13.58 -0.94 -2.56
N SER A 1077 -13.14 0.25 -2.96
CA SER A 1077 -12.03 0.37 -3.91
C SER A 1077 -10.73 -0.11 -3.27
N CYS A 1078 -9.89 -0.85 -3.99
CA CYS A 1078 -8.68 -1.45 -3.41
C CYS A 1078 -7.50 -0.48 -3.16
N GLY A 1079 -7.79 0.82 -3.17
CA GLY A 1079 -6.84 1.91 -3.19
C GLY A 1079 -7.17 2.87 -4.32
N SER A 1080 -6.78 4.14 -4.18
CA SER A 1080 -7.01 5.12 -5.22
C SER A 1080 -6.29 4.73 -6.51
N ASN A 1081 -6.99 4.86 -7.63
CA ASN A 1081 -6.53 4.45 -8.95
C ASN A 1081 -6.31 2.92 -9.08
N CYS A 1082 -7.10 2.09 -8.37
CA CYS A 1082 -7.28 0.67 -8.64
C CYS A 1082 -8.29 0.50 -9.80
N SER A 1083 -8.19 -0.51 -10.67
CA SER A 1083 -9.18 -0.78 -11.75
C SER A 1083 -9.63 -2.24 -11.89
N LEU A 1084 -8.87 -3.20 -11.32
CA LEU A 1084 -9.36 -4.51 -10.92
C LEU A 1084 -8.60 -5.03 -9.70
N CYS A 1085 -9.34 -5.52 -8.71
CA CYS A 1085 -8.79 -6.02 -7.46
C CYS A 1085 -8.54 -7.53 -7.45
N THR A 1086 -7.69 -7.97 -6.53
CA THR A 1086 -7.74 -9.34 -6.00
C THR A 1086 -8.81 -9.45 -4.91
N VAL A 1087 -9.27 -10.67 -4.64
CA VAL A 1087 -10.28 -11.00 -3.61
C VAL A 1087 -9.87 -10.66 -2.16
N ASN A 1088 -8.59 -10.32 -1.92
CA ASN A 1088 -8.04 -10.03 -0.59
C ASN A 1088 -7.73 -8.54 -0.37
N GLY A 1089 -8.20 -7.64 -1.25
CA GLY A 1089 -7.98 -6.19 -1.10
C GLY A 1089 -6.70 -5.63 -1.65
N LYS A 1090 -5.89 -6.48 -2.27
CA LYS A 1090 -4.67 -6.10 -2.96
C LYS A 1090 -5.02 -5.75 -4.39
N CYS A 1091 -4.38 -4.74 -4.97
CA CYS A 1091 -4.63 -4.42 -6.36
C CYS A 1091 -4.06 -5.50 -7.29
N SER A 1092 -4.86 -5.91 -8.29
CA SER A 1092 -4.39 -6.79 -9.35
C SER A 1092 -4.02 -6.02 -10.63
N LEU A 1093 -4.62 -4.83 -10.80
CA LEU A 1093 -4.78 -4.08 -12.03
C LEU A 1093 -5.21 -2.61 -11.66
N CYS A 1094 -4.52 -1.55 -12.08
CA CYS A 1094 -4.72 -0.13 -11.67
C CYS A 1094 -5.43 0.75 -12.74
N ASP A 1095 -6.03 1.89 -12.42
CA ASP A 1095 -6.65 2.80 -13.40
C ASP A 1095 -5.62 3.33 -14.42
N ASP A 1096 -6.08 3.71 -15.60
CA ASP A 1096 -5.26 3.98 -16.80
C ASP A 1096 -4.16 5.06 -16.63
N SER A 1097 -4.20 5.83 -15.53
CA SER A 1097 -3.21 6.85 -15.14
C SER A 1097 -2.17 6.40 -14.09
N THR A 1098 -2.20 5.15 -13.62
CA THR A 1098 -1.40 4.69 -12.45
C THR A 1098 -0.89 3.24 -12.54
N TYR A 1099 -0.02 2.86 -11.58
CA TYR A 1099 0.95 1.76 -11.76
C TYR A 1099 0.98 0.81 -10.57
N LEU A 1100 0.95 -0.50 -10.82
CA LEU A 1100 0.96 -1.53 -9.78
C LEU A 1100 2.40 -1.87 -9.34
N LYS A 1101 2.76 -1.61 -8.08
CA LYS A 1101 4.03 -2.09 -7.49
C LYS A 1101 3.83 -3.47 -6.87
N LEU A 1102 4.72 -4.41 -7.21
CA LEU A 1102 4.88 -5.72 -6.55
C LEU A 1102 6.26 -5.75 -5.87
N ASP A 1103 6.32 -6.14 -4.60
CA ASP A 1103 7.59 -6.23 -3.85
C ASP A 1103 7.95 -7.69 -3.52
N SER A 1104 9.24 -8.00 -3.51
CA SER A 1104 9.77 -9.37 -3.52
C SER A 1104 9.63 -10.16 -2.21
N THR A 1105 8.96 -9.60 -1.20
CA THR A 1105 8.90 -10.15 0.17
C THR A 1105 7.50 -10.35 0.73
N PHE A 1106 6.45 -9.88 0.05
CA PHE A 1106 5.04 -10.13 0.37
C PHE A 1106 4.22 -10.23 -0.92
N ASP A 1107 3.29 -11.19 -1.03
CA ASP A 1107 2.38 -11.36 -2.18
C ASP A 1107 1.27 -10.26 -2.20
N ASP A 1108 1.67 -8.99 -2.15
CA ASP A 1108 0.85 -7.80 -1.93
C ASP A 1108 1.15 -6.70 -2.97
N GLY A 1109 0.10 -6.18 -3.62
CA GLY A 1109 0.21 -5.18 -4.70
C GLY A 1109 -0.59 -3.91 -4.41
N ILE A 1110 0.03 -2.74 -4.64
CA ILE A 1110 -0.53 -1.40 -4.38
C ILE A 1110 -0.35 -0.52 -5.62
N CYS A 1111 -1.38 0.26 -5.98
CA CYS A 1111 -1.28 1.28 -7.03
C CYS A 1111 -0.58 2.54 -6.53
N GLN A 1112 0.38 3.06 -7.28
CA GLN A 1112 1.01 4.36 -7.04
C GLN A 1112 0.81 5.28 -8.24
N SER A 1113 0.81 6.59 -7.98
CA SER A 1113 0.65 7.64 -9.00
C SER A 1113 1.90 7.86 -9.87
N THR A 1114 3.02 7.18 -9.58
CA THR A 1114 4.30 7.31 -10.27
C THR A 1114 4.71 5.99 -10.95
N PRO A 1115 5.30 6.03 -12.17
CA PRO A 1115 5.66 4.82 -12.91
C PRO A 1115 6.74 4.01 -12.20
N THR A 1116 6.45 2.71 -11.99
CA THR A 1116 7.44 1.70 -11.59
C THR A 1116 7.86 0.79 -12.74
N ILE A 1117 7.14 0.81 -13.87
CA ILE A 1117 7.47 0.08 -15.11
C ILE A 1117 7.86 1.11 -16.17
N GLU A 1118 9.16 1.21 -16.45
CA GLU A 1118 9.66 2.10 -17.50
C GLU A 1118 9.14 1.68 -18.89
N ASN A 1119 8.98 2.66 -19.78
CA ASN A 1119 8.72 2.47 -21.22
C ASN A 1119 7.36 1.83 -21.59
N CYS A 1120 6.32 2.04 -20.78
CA CYS A 1120 4.93 1.75 -21.17
C CYS A 1120 4.20 2.98 -21.73
N LYS A 1121 3.26 2.78 -22.65
CA LYS A 1121 2.52 3.83 -23.38
C LYS A 1121 1.06 3.94 -22.98
N GLU A 1122 0.39 2.79 -22.98
CA GLU A 1122 -0.99 2.65 -22.52
C GLU A 1122 -1.02 1.45 -21.58
N PHE A 1123 -1.43 1.73 -20.35
CA PHE A 1123 -1.76 0.71 -19.37
C PHE A 1123 -3.18 0.27 -19.67
N ASN A 1124 -3.42 -1.04 -19.79
CA ASN A 1124 -4.77 -1.54 -19.61
C ASN A 1124 -4.77 -2.12 -18.22
N LYS A 1125 -5.40 -1.37 -17.33
CA LYS A 1125 -5.61 -1.80 -15.97
C LYS A 1125 -4.26 -2.01 -15.22
N GLY A 1126 -3.32 -1.06 -15.22
CA GLY A 1126 -2.11 -1.06 -14.37
C GLY A 1126 -1.08 -2.19 -14.52
N ARG A 1127 -1.30 -3.15 -15.43
CA ARG A 1127 -0.19 -3.79 -16.17
C ARG A 1127 -0.03 -3.01 -17.46
N CYS A 1128 1.19 -2.99 -18.02
CA CYS A 1128 1.30 -2.40 -19.35
C CYS A 1128 0.50 -3.24 -20.35
N ALA A 1129 -0.22 -2.61 -21.27
CA ALA A 1129 -0.94 -3.29 -22.33
C ALA A 1129 -0.37 -2.97 -23.71
N ILE A 1130 0.03 -1.72 -23.90
CA ILE A 1130 0.74 -1.24 -25.08
C ILE A 1130 1.99 -0.52 -24.56
N CYS A 1131 3.15 -1.07 -24.86
CA CYS A 1131 4.42 -0.44 -24.49
C CYS A 1131 4.72 0.76 -25.41
N SER A 1132 5.64 1.62 -24.98
CA SER A 1132 6.13 2.75 -25.78
C SER A 1132 6.70 2.27 -27.11
N ASP A 1133 6.60 3.11 -28.15
CA ASP A 1133 7.23 2.84 -29.44
C ASP A 1133 8.72 2.53 -29.19
N GLY A 1134 9.15 1.33 -29.55
CA GLY A 1134 10.45 0.74 -29.21
C GLY A 1134 10.41 -0.35 -28.13
N TYR A 1135 9.25 -0.75 -27.61
CA TYR A 1135 9.09 -1.78 -26.57
C TYR A 1135 7.89 -2.72 -26.83
N PHE A 1136 7.89 -3.92 -26.25
CA PHE A 1136 6.77 -4.88 -26.29
C PHE A 1136 6.44 -5.46 -24.93
N LEU A 1137 5.18 -5.90 -24.79
CA LEU A 1137 4.69 -6.53 -23.58
C LEU A 1137 5.17 -7.98 -23.47
N ASN A 1138 5.91 -8.28 -22.40
CA ASN A 1138 6.38 -9.64 -22.10
C ASN A 1138 5.34 -10.46 -21.31
N LYS A 1139 5.61 -11.75 -21.11
CA LYS A 1139 4.68 -12.69 -20.44
C LYS A 1139 4.38 -12.34 -18.97
N ASN A 1140 5.20 -11.51 -18.33
CA ASN A 1140 5.05 -11.13 -16.93
C ASN A 1140 4.33 -9.78 -16.76
N GLY A 1141 4.04 -9.06 -17.85
CA GLY A 1141 3.37 -7.76 -17.83
C GLY A 1141 4.28 -6.54 -17.87
N SER A 1142 5.59 -6.74 -18.11
CA SER A 1142 6.60 -5.66 -18.22
C SER A 1142 6.93 -5.33 -19.68
N CYS A 1143 7.48 -4.14 -19.91
CA CYS A 1143 7.92 -3.69 -21.23
C CYS A 1143 9.39 -3.99 -21.48
N ASP A 1144 9.67 -5.00 -22.30
CA ASP A 1144 11.01 -5.29 -22.78
C ASP A 1144 11.27 -4.54 -24.09
N ALA A 1145 12.52 -4.13 -24.33
CA ALA A 1145 12.87 -3.35 -25.53
C ALA A 1145 12.70 -4.17 -26.82
N CYS A 1146 12.13 -3.52 -27.84
CA CYS A 1146 12.12 -4.03 -29.21
C CYS A 1146 13.52 -4.07 -29.79
N TYR A 1147 13.71 -4.98 -30.76
CA TYR A 1147 14.87 -4.95 -31.62
C TYR A 1147 14.85 -3.67 -32.48
N TYR A 1148 15.93 -2.88 -32.49
CA TYR A 1148 15.96 -1.49 -32.99
C TYR A 1148 15.26 -1.15 -34.33
N PRO A 1149 15.28 -2.01 -35.39
CA PRO A 1149 14.50 -1.76 -36.62
C PRO A 1149 12.98 -1.62 -36.38
N CYS A 1150 12.48 -2.20 -35.29
CA CYS A 1150 11.10 -2.07 -34.84
C CYS A 1150 10.83 -0.75 -34.15
N LYS A 1151 9.86 0.00 -34.68
CA LYS A 1151 9.21 1.10 -33.97
C LYS A 1151 8.13 0.59 -33.03
N LYS A 1152 7.46 -0.51 -33.36
CA LYS A 1152 6.51 -1.19 -32.46
C LYS A 1152 6.55 -2.69 -32.71
N CYS A 1153 6.76 -3.47 -31.65
CA CYS A 1153 6.80 -4.93 -31.69
C CYS A 1153 5.85 -5.56 -30.66
N VAL A 1154 5.58 -6.87 -30.78
CA VAL A 1154 4.50 -7.57 -30.10
C VAL A 1154 4.89 -9.02 -29.79
N LYS A 1155 4.66 -9.50 -28.55
CA LYS A 1155 5.02 -10.83 -28.02
C LYS A 1155 6.52 -11.14 -27.88
N SER A 1156 7.39 -10.65 -28.77
CA SER A 1156 8.85 -10.69 -28.63
C SER A 1156 9.51 -9.49 -29.31
N ALA A 1157 10.79 -9.24 -29.01
CA ALA A 1157 11.56 -8.11 -29.51
C ALA A 1157 11.63 -8.04 -31.04
N ASP A 1158 11.56 -9.20 -31.71
CA ASP A 1158 11.78 -9.37 -33.15
C ASP A 1158 10.49 -9.36 -33.99
N ILE A 1159 9.32 -9.53 -33.33
CA ILE A 1159 8.01 -9.64 -33.98
C ILE A 1159 7.37 -8.26 -34.06
N CYS A 1160 7.52 -7.62 -35.20
CA CYS A 1160 7.10 -6.25 -35.43
C CYS A 1160 5.66 -6.07 -35.92
N TYR A 1161 5.14 -4.84 -35.77
CA TYR A 1161 3.96 -4.36 -36.49
C TYR A 1161 4.04 -2.88 -36.91
N GLU A 1162 5.07 -2.13 -36.50
CA GLU A 1162 5.42 -0.84 -37.10
C GLU A 1162 6.95 -0.65 -37.09
N CYS A 1163 7.50 -0.01 -38.11
CA CYS A 1163 8.95 0.08 -38.33
C CYS A 1163 9.48 1.49 -38.14
N ASN A 1164 10.74 1.60 -37.71
CA ASN A 1164 11.40 2.90 -37.58
C ASN A 1164 11.66 3.52 -38.97
N GLU A 1165 11.83 4.84 -39.03
CA GLU A 1165 12.04 5.52 -40.32
C GLU A 1165 13.24 4.91 -41.07
N GLY A 1166 13.02 4.56 -42.34
CA GLY A 1166 13.97 3.77 -43.12
C GLY A 1166 13.74 2.25 -43.10
N PHE A 1167 12.64 1.76 -42.52
CA PHE A 1167 12.26 0.33 -42.48
C PHE A 1167 10.75 0.11 -42.80
N SER A 1168 10.40 -1.07 -43.33
CA SER A 1168 9.05 -1.52 -43.71
C SER A 1168 8.72 -2.86 -43.06
N LEU A 1169 7.42 -3.08 -42.84
CA LEU A 1169 6.92 -4.27 -42.18
C LEU A 1169 6.74 -5.41 -43.19
N GLN A 1170 7.44 -6.53 -42.99
CA GLN A 1170 7.24 -7.76 -43.74
C GLN A 1170 7.12 -8.94 -42.76
N GLU A 1171 6.01 -9.70 -42.84
CA GLU A 1171 5.76 -10.93 -42.05
C GLU A 1171 6.08 -10.78 -40.55
N ASN A 1172 5.67 -9.64 -39.97
CA ASN A 1172 5.96 -9.24 -38.60
C ASN A 1172 7.47 -9.08 -38.30
N SER A 1173 8.27 -8.54 -39.22
CA SER A 1173 9.62 -8.05 -38.92
C SER A 1173 9.94 -6.82 -39.78
N CYS A 1174 10.88 -5.98 -39.32
CA CYS A 1174 11.19 -4.71 -39.98
C CYS A 1174 12.45 -4.81 -40.83
N ILE A 1175 12.25 -4.78 -42.15
CA ILE A 1175 13.29 -4.79 -43.17
C ILE A 1175 13.56 -3.37 -43.69
N SER A 1176 14.79 -3.03 -44.06
CA SER A 1176 15.09 -1.64 -44.45
C SER A 1176 14.42 -1.24 -45.78
N ILE A 1177 13.73 -0.07 -45.79
CA ILE A 1177 13.30 0.61 -47.01
C ILE A 1177 14.49 1.36 -47.57
N ILE A 1178 15.17 0.73 -48.51
CA ILE A 1178 16.10 1.43 -49.40
C ILE A 1178 15.27 2.33 -50.33
N LYS A 1179 15.25 3.65 -50.08
CA LYS A 1179 14.73 4.65 -51.04
C LYS A 1179 15.70 4.76 -52.22
N SER A 1180 15.24 4.46 -53.44
CA SER A 1180 16.04 4.60 -54.67
C SER A 1180 15.26 5.19 -55.86
N ILE A 1181 14.26 6.05 -55.63
CA ILE A 1181 13.56 6.80 -56.70
C ILE A 1181 13.45 8.27 -56.31
N GLU A 1182 13.91 9.14 -57.20
CA GLU A 1182 13.91 10.59 -57.07
C GLU A 1182 12.49 11.19 -57.13
N ASN A 1183 12.22 12.23 -56.34
CA ASN A 1183 10.92 12.93 -56.24
C ASN A 1183 9.72 12.03 -55.84
N CYS A 1184 10.00 10.82 -55.34
CA CYS A 1184 9.01 9.84 -54.94
C CYS A 1184 8.83 9.82 -53.41
N LYS A 1185 7.66 10.27 -52.94
CA LYS A 1185 7.28 10.30 -51.52
C LYS A 1185 7.10 8.88 -50.96
N GLN A 1186 6.63 7.94 -51.79
CA GLN A 1186 6.37 6.54 -51.42
C GLN A 1186 6.41 5.60 -52.65
N THR A 1187 7.16 4.50 -52.58
CA THR A 1187 7.25 3.46 -53.63
C THR A 1187 6.21 2.36 -53.46
N ILE A 1188 6.05 1.52 -54.50
CA ILE A 1188 5.17 0.33 -54.46
C ILE A 1188 5.92 -0.82 -53.75
N PRO A 1189 5.30 -1.52 -52.77
CA PRO A 1189 5.90 -2.70 -52.14
C PRO A 1189 6.33 -3.77 -53.16
N HIS A 1190 7.50 -4.36 -52.95
CA HIS A 1190 8.13 -5.36 -53.83
C HIS A 1190 8.47 -4.88 -55.27
N SER A 1191 8.54 -3.57 -55.51
CA SER A 1191 9.04 -2.99 -56.77
C SER A 1191 9.70 -1.63 -56.50
N ASN A 1192 10.97 -1.66 -56.10
CA ASN A 1192 11.78 -0.48 -55.74
C ASN A 1192 12.07 0.48 -56.94
N ASP A 1193 11.51 0.17 -58.11
CA ASP A 1193 11.58 0.90 -59.38
C ASP A 1193 10.28 1.67 -59.72
N LYS A 1194 9.22 1.58 -58.88
CA LYS A 1194 7.90 2.18 -59.17
C LYS A 1194 7.37 3.04 -58.04
N CYS A 1195 6.94 4.26 -58.36
CA CYS A 1195 6.39 5.20 -57.39
C CYS A 1195 4.88 5.05 -57.21
N LEU A 1196 4.42 5.02 -55.95
CA LEU A 1196 3.02 5.01 -55.54
C LEU A 1196 2.47 6.44 -55.36
N LYS A 1197 3.27 7.32 -54.73
CA LYS A 1197 2.89 8.72 -54.41
C LYS A 1197 4.09 9.66 -54.55
N CYS A 1198 3.88 10.78 -55.22
CA CYS A 1198 4.90 11.79 -55.50
C CYS A 1198 5.03 12.84 -54.40
N GLU A 1199 6.15 13.55 -54.38
CA GLU A 1199 6.34 14.73 -53.54
C GLU A 1199 5.56 15.95 -54.06
N ASP A 1200 5.33 16.92 -53.18
CA ASP A 1200 4.48 18.07 -53.49
C ASP A 1200 5.15 18.93 -54.59
N GLY A 1201 4.37 19.47 -55.51
CA GLY A 1201 4.87 20.01 -56.79
C GLY A 1201 5.09 18.97 -57.89
N TYR A 1202 4.86 17.66 -57.64
CA TYR A 1202 4.92 16.60 -58.64
C TYR A 1202 3.63 15.76 -58.66
N TYR A 1203 3.17 15.38 -59.84
CA TYR A 1203 2.07 14.43 -60.02
C TYR A 1203 2.57 13.08 -60.56
N ARG A 1204 1.75 12.05 -60.38
CA ARG A 1204 2.07 10.68 -60.81
C ARG A 1204 1.72 10.47 -62.27
N ASP A 1205 2.73 10.20 -63.09
CA ASP A 1205 2.58 9.83 -64.50
C ASP A 1205 2.97 8.36 -64.66
N GLY A 1206 1.96 7.49 -64.52
CA GLY A 1206 2.12 6.04 -64.48
C GLY A 1206 2.85 5.53 -63.22
N ILE A 1207 4.17 5.30 -63.35
CA ILE A 1207 5.05 4.76 -62.30
C ILE A 1207 6.16 5.74 -61.87
N LEU A 1208 6.22 6.94 -62.47
CA LEU A 1208 7.20 7.98 -62.17
C LEU A 1208 6.52 9.28 -61.74
N CYS A 1209 7.29 10.15 -61.10
CA CYS A 1209 6.85 11.47 -60.65
C CYS A 1209 7.34 12.56 -61.59
N ARG A 1210 6.44 13.44 -62.03
CA ARG A 1210 6.73 14.54 -62.96
C ARG A 1210 6.19 15.85 -62.43
N ALA A 1211 6.93 16.93 -62.66
CA ALA A 1211 6.60 18.24 -62.11
C ALA A 1211 5.23 18.73 -62.57
N CYS A 1212 4.53 19.41 -61.67
CA CYS A 1212 3.35 20.22 -61.96
C CYS A 1212 3.72 21.44 -62.81
N ILE A 1213 2.71 22.12 -63.37
CA ILE A 1213 2.91 23.45 -63.96
C ILE A 1213 3.33 24.47 -62.90
N ASP A 1214 4.14 25.45 -63.30
CA ASP A 1214 4.65 26.51 -62.42
C ASP A 1214 3.52 27.22 -61.66
N ASN A 1215 3.81 27.64 -60.42
CA ASN A 1215 2.87 28.24 -59.47
C ASN A 1215 1.76 27.30 -58.95
N CYS A 1216 1.80 26.01 -59.29
CA CYS A 1216 0.93 24.99 -58.72
C CYS A 1216 1.63 24.20 -57.59
N LYS A 1217 0.98 24.13 -56.42
CA LYS A 1217 1.48 23.42 -55.22
C LYS A 1217 1.12 21.93 -55.25
N THR A 1218 -0.11 21.61 -55.64
CA THR A 1218 -0.53 20.23 -55.92
C THR A 1218 -1.33 20.18 -57.22
N CYS A 1219 -1.03 19.21 -58.08
CA CYS A 1219 -1.76 18.98 -59.32
C CYS A 1219 -2.10 17.49 -59.49
N ILE A 1220 -3.21 17.22 -60.17
CA ILE A 1220 -3.68 15.85 -60.46
C ILE A 1220 -3.06 15.35 -61.78
N LYS A 1221 -2.88 16.27 -62.73
CA LYS A 1221 -2.18 16.11 -64.02
C LYS A 1221 -1.44 17.42 -64.32
N LYS A 1222 -0.52 17.42 -65.30
CA LYS A 1222 0.35 18.57 -65.65
C LYS A 1222 -0.34 19.93 -65.63
N ASN A 1223 -1.53 20.03 -66.25
CA ASN A 1223 -2.27 21.29 -66.41
C ASN A 1223 -3.48 21.42 -65.46
N GLU A 1224 -3.66 20.48 -64.53
CA GLU A 1224 -4.86 20.36 -63.69
C GLU A 1224 -4.50 20.61 -62.23
N CYS A 1225 -4.30 21.88 -61.89
CA CYS A 1225 -3.93 22.32 -60.55
C CYS A 1225 -5.10 22.17 -59.55
N SER A 1226 -4.86 21.47 -58.45
CA SER A 1226 -5.78 21.32 -57.32
C SER A 1226 -5.55 22.37 -56.25
N GLU A 1227 -4.30 22.78 -56.01
CA GLU A 1227 -3.95 23.82 -55.04
C GLU A 1227 -2.83 24.72 -55.61
N CYS A 1228 -3.05 26.03 -55.66
CA CYS A 1228 -2.06 26.99 -56.12
C CYS A 1228 -1.03 27.33 -55.02
N ILE A 1229 0.16 27.77 -55.41
CA ILE A 1229 1.12 28.38 -54.48
C ILE A 1229 0.54 29.71 -53.97
N LYS A 1230 0.88 30.07 -52.72
CA LYS A 1230 0.37 31.26 -52.03
C LYS A 1230 0.52 32.51 -52.91
N ASN A 1231 -0.55 33.31 -52.99
CA ASN A 1231 -0.74 34.50 -53.85
C ASN A 1231 -1.15 34.26 -55.33
N PHE A 1232 -1.41 33.01 -55.75
CA PHE A 1232 -1.98 32.70 -57.07
C PHE A 1232 -3.39 32.09 -56.97
N TYR A 1233 -4.24 32.35 -57.96
CA TYR A 1233 -5.65 31.93 -57.99
C TYR A 1233 -6.07 31.33 -59.34
N LYS A 1234 -6.96 30.33 -59.30
CA LYS A 1234 -7.43 29.55 -60.45
C LYS A 1234 -8.63 30.22 -61.12
N ILE A 1235 -8.46 30.70 -62.35
CA ILE A 1235 -9.56 31.25 -63.16
C ILE A 1235 -10.22 30.10 -63.94
N LEU A 1236 -11.55 29.95 -63.80
CA LEU A 1236 -12.37 29.06 -64.62
C LEU A 1236 -13.02 29.87 -65.73
N LEU A 1237 -12.84 29.44 -66.99
CA LEU A 1237 -13.27 30.17 -68.18
C LEU A 1237 -14.65 29.67 -68.67
N MET A 1238 -15.69 30.10 -67.94
CA MET A 1238 -17.14 30.07 -68.25
C MET A 1238 -17.83 30.71 -67.04
N ASP A 1239 -18.50 31.86 -67.07
CA ASP A 1239 -18.62 32.93 -68.06
C ASP A 1239 -18.28 34.27 -67.34
N VAL A 1240 -18.05 35.41 -67.97
CA VAL A 1240 -19.10 36.31 -68.49
C VAL A 1240 -18.48 37.28 -69.48
N LEU A 1241 -19.00 37.25 -70.72
CA LEU A 1241 -18.94 38.37 -71.66
C LEU A 1241 -20.35 38.98 -71.73
N GLN A 1242 -20.79 39.62 -70.65
CA GLN A 1242 -22.01 40.41 -70.58
C GLN A 1242 -21.95 41.34 -69.35
N TYR A 1243 -21.43 42.55 -69.56
CA TYR A 1243 -21.95 43.83 -69.05
C TYR A 1243 -20.95 44.94 -69.43
N LEU A 1244 -21.05 45.38 -70.68
CA LEU A 1244 -20.65 46.73 -71.08
C LEU A 1244 -21.92 47.50 -71.41
N ASN A 1245 -22.37 48.31 -70.45
CA ASN A 1245 -23.23 49.48 -70.60
C ASN A 1245 -23.13 50.29 -69.30
#